data_AF-A0A1R4IB53-F1
#
_entry.id   AF-A0A1R4IB53-F1
#
_cell.length_a   1.000
_cell.length_b   1.000
_cell.length_c   1.000
_cell.angle_alpha   90.00
_cell.angle_beta   90.00
_cell.angle_gamma   90.00
#
_symmetry.space_group_name_H-M   'P 1'
#
loop_
_entity.id
_entity.type
_entity.pdbx_description
1 polymer ?
#
loop_
_entity_poly.entity_id
_entity_poly.type
_entity_poly.pdbx_seq_one_letter_code
_entity_poly.pdbx_strand_id
1 'polypeptide(L)'
;MSDNPQRTRRFRALAAAVAGAGLVVAPIAGAPAMAAPNDVQASSTTGVPTISDKYEAGRYFVVLKDQPSVTYTGGTAGFEATATGKGKPFDANRPSVAKYEQHLAMRQEAVAKGAGVKTQMKFKRALNAFVAELTPAQAMQLAKDDRVLGIAKDEQNAPDYSSTEFLGLPGSKGAWNSTYGGAAQAGKGVVVGVIDSGIYPDQPFVSGEPVKPLSGTPKVGEPYKTADGRTAMLKADGTTAYADCETGPDFPAESCNDKILGAYAFSEDFEAFVPAENRHPSERISPLGVFSHGTHVATTILGNHGTEQIMNDESYGEGSGVAPEAKLISYKICWEDNDPNTGGCYTSASVAAIEQAIANNVDVLNYSISGNNNSIVDPVAMAFRSAAEAGIFVAASAGNSGPGPNTVNHSSPWLTTVAAQTFSNELTGTIEFEDGTKVRGASAATSEAGPAEVVLASEVAAGSDEKAARLCVPGGLSDEAAGKIVVCERGEIARVDKSAAVAEAGGVGMILVNMTEGSLDADLHSVPTVHTNDTSVIDKVRDKDIKATIVPEDTTGLPEEPLPQVAGFSSRGPSNAENQEFLKPDVGAPGVAVLAGVSALDPDYGGDTFGLMSGTSMASPNVAGMGALLAGKHTDWSPMAIKSALMTTADPVKNSDGSDNQDNFATGAGSANPKAAAAPGLVYESDAKQWDSLLFGDIAGRDVNVPSVVVPDVVGSTEVKRTVTATQAGTWKFTSDVPGFEIKASPSTVTLAKGQSAEVTLTISRTDAELDTWTHGSMSWERPAAQSVTSPVTLKAKAASVTAENGTADIVDEGASGSHDVEVKAGITGELTPTIAGLNQSESEAITKKPGGELDVAENESTAIREVNVAEGVESFSVAINSGRAGSDWDLFVFTPSGQLIERATAAESEDVTINSPAAGQYIVIAHLYSTDDGSSDDATLETLQLTADAGNLTVDPNPVPVVKGQTTKTTVSWSGLTEGTWRGVITWAPGVTSNVTITVGEGGGQPGDPEVCDVEDFSDNPEGSQFYGAVRWMQCAEITSGYVDGTYKKHRDITRGESIAFLYRYIKPEHTAPATSPFSDLSTRFTHYEAITWAAQAGVTTGYLDGTFRPKRDVSRGEFASFMYRAAGEPEYTAPAESPYRDILPGAAHYKAISWLHDQGIVEGYGDGTFRPGTDISRGEVAVIMERFDGTR
;
A
#
# COMPACT_ATOMS: atom_id res chain seq x y z
N MET A 1 -15.68 -0.43 63.74
CA MET A 1 -14.88 -0.46 64.98
C MET A 1 -13.43 -0.41 64.54
N SER A 2 -12.57 0.56 64.80
CA SER A 2 -12.55 1.88 65.47
C SER A 2 -11.06 2.30 65.29
N ASP A 3 -10.64 3.56 65.12
CA ASP A 3 -11.35 4.83 65.23
C ASP A 3 -10.69 5.96 64.38
N ASN A 4 -11.31 7.14 64.39
CA ASN A 4 -10.86 8.45 63.85
C ASN A 4 -9.55 8.97 64.53
N PRO A 5 -8.94 10.18 64.24
CA PRO A 5 -9.38 11.38 63.47
C PRO A 5 -8.31 11.94 62.47
N GLN A 6 -8.41 13.08 61.73
CA GLN A 6 -9.47 13.92 61.10
C GLN A 6 -8.83 15.00 60.16
N ARG A 7 -9.51 15.37 59.05
CA ARG A 7 -9.67 16.75 58.44
C ARG A 7 -8.43 17.61 58.02
N THR A 8 -8.40 18.49 57.00
CA THR A 8 -9.30 18.88 55.86
C THR A 8 -8.61 19.83 54.83
N ARG A 9 -9.02 19.72 53.55
CA ARG A 9 -9.24 20.80 52.50
C ARG A 9 -8.10 21.63 51.84
N ARG A 10 -8.07 21.53 50.48
CA ARG A 10 -8.08 22.58 49.40
C ARG A 10 -7.20 23.84 49.53
N PHE A 11 -6.41 24.27 48.52
CA PHE A 11 -6.91 24.92 47.28
C PHE A 11 -5.84 25.07 46.16
N ARG A 12 -6.27 25.38 44.92
CA ARG A 12 -5.45 25.85 43.77
C ARG A 12 -4.99 27.33 43.94
N ALA A 13 -3.92 27.76 43.27
CA ALA A 13 -3.95 28.76 42.16
C ALA A 13 -2.64 29.59 41.94
N LEU A 14 -2.26 29.68 40.65
CA LEU A 14 -1.73 30.82 39.88
C LEU A 14 -0.51 31.69 40.28
N ALA A 15 0.20 32.06 39.19
CA ALA A 15 0.79 33.37 38.87
C ALA A 15 2.19 33.78 39.41
N ALA A 16 3.14 33.79 38.45
CA ALA A 16 3.91 34.94 37.97
C ALA A 16 4.82 35.79 38.90
N ALA A 17 6.01 36.06 38.33
CA ALA A 17 6.76 37.33 38.34
C ALA A 17 7.76 37.68 39.49
N VAL A 18 9.04 37.75 39.06
CA VAL A 18 9.97 38.89 39.24
C VAL A 18 10.69 39.09 40.59
N ALA A 19 11.94 38.60 40.58
CA ALA A 19 13.21 39.31 40.86
C ALA A 19 13.63 39.83 42.26
N GLY A 20 14.95 39.76 42.45
CA GLY A 20 15.75 40.55 43.40
C GLY A 20 16.01 39.89 44.75
N ALA A 21 17.17 39.97 45.38
CA ALA A 21 18.51 40.49 45.03
C ALA A 21 19.41 40.15 46.24
N GLY A 22 20.71 39.89 46.06
CA GLY A 22 21.58 39.60 47.21
C GLY A 22 23.01 39.21 46.84
N LEU A 23 23.90 40.19 46.71
CA LEU A 23 25.35 39.99 46.70
C LEU A 23 25.80 39.40 48.06
N VAL A 24 26.94 38.72 48.23
CA VAL A 24 28.30 39.31 48.21
C VAL A 24 29.39 38.21 48.23
N VAL A 25 30.32 38.30 47.27
CA VAL A 25 31.79 38.03 47.30
C VAL A 25 32.35 36.66 47.78
N ALA A 26 33.23 36.10 46.93
CA ALA A 26 34.05 34.89 47.15
C ALA A 26 35.31 35.14 48.04
N PRO A 27 36.16 34.13 48.30
CA PRO A 27 37.31 33.96 47.38
C PRO A 27 37.89 32.54 47.18
N ILE A 28 38.46 32.36 45.98
CA ILE A 28 39.73 31.65 45.66
C ILE A 28 39.82 30.11 45.80
N ALA A 29 39.77 29.48 44.62
CA ALA A 29 40.72 28.51 44.01
C ALA A 29 41.19 27.24 44.74
N GLY A 30 41.08 26.12 44.00
CA GLY A 30 41.74 24.86 44.29
C GLY A 30 41.59 23.86 43.14
N ALA A 31 42.26 24.10 42.00
CA ALA A 31 42.44 23.08 40.97
C ALA A 31 43.68 22.23 41.31
N PRO A 32 43.60 20.90 41.13
CA PRO A 32 44.42 20.24 40.10
C PRO A 32 43.54 19.35 39.20
N ALA A 33 43.62 19.47 37.87
CA ALA A 33 44.67 18.92 36.99
C ALA A 33 44.37 17.46 36.58
N MET A 34 44.03 17.28 35.30
CA MET A 34 44.02 15.97 34.65
C MET A 34 45.45 15.56 34.25
N ALA A 35 45.80 14.32 34.53
CA ALA A 35 46.88 13.55 33.91
C ALA A 35 46.61 12.07 34.23
N ALA A 36 46.80 11.09 33.32
CA ALA A 36 46.98 11.10 31.88
C ALA A 36 46.67 9.67 31.36
N PRO A 37 46.35 9.44 30.07
CA PRO A 37 46.43 8.10 29.48
C PRO A 37 47.89 7.77 29.18
N ASN A 38 48.38 6.62 29.65
CA ASN A 38 49.72 6.12 29.31
C ASN A 38 49.72 5.35 27.98
N ASP A 39 50.81 5.58 27.23
CA ASP A 39 51.52 4.62 26.38
C ASP A 39 50.74 3.79 25.34
N VAL A 40 50.65 4.34 24.13
CA VAL A 40 50.85 3.53 22.91
C VAL A 40 52.27 3.80 22.42
N GLN A 41 53.12 2.77 22.42
CA GLN A 41 54.47 2.87 21.85
C GLN A 41 54.39 3.05 20.33
N ALA A 42 54.95 4.14 19.83
CA ALA A 42 55.20 4.30 18.40
C ALA A 42 56.36 3.39 17.96
N SER A 43 56.12 2.48 17.01
CA SER A 43 57.21 1.98 16.17
C SER A 43 57.61 3.12 15.24
N SER A 44 58.84 3.61 15.39
CA SER A 44 59.52 4.42 14.37
C SER A 44 59.70 3.55 13.09
N THR A 45 59.86 4.09 11.88
CA THR A 45 60.80 5.17 11.53
C THR A 45 60.35 6.11 10.40
N THR A 46 60.60 7.40 10.64
CA THR A 46 61.00 8.44 9.67
C THR A 46 60.04 8.86 8.55
N GLY A 47 59.11 9.73 8.92
CA GLY A 47 58.62 10.84 8.08
C GLY A 47 58.20 11.98 9.02
N VAL A 48 58.75 13.19 8.87
CA VAL A 48 58.39 14.33 9.75
C VAL A 48 57.09 14.94 9.25
N PRO A 49 55.98 14.96 10.02
CA PRO A 49 54.76 15.64 9.61
C PRO A 49 54.99 17.15 9.65
N THR A 50 54.83 17.82 8.51
CA THR A 50 54.78 19.28 8.45
C THR A 50 53.43 19.77 8.95
N ILE A 51 53.42 20.85 9.74
CA ILE A 51 52.19 21.39 10.37
C ILE A 51 51.26 22.09 9.34
N SER A 52 51.57 21.99 8.04
CA SER A 52 50.78 22.54 6.91
C SER A 52 49.40 21.90 6.75
N ASP A 53 49.23 20.65 7.18
CA ASP A 53 48.18 19.76 6.66
C ASP A 53 46.84 19.92 7.40
N LYS A 54 46.52 21.14 7.87
CA LYS A 54 45.34 21.45 8.68
C LYS A 54 44.52 22.68 8.28
N TYR A 55 45.01 23.49 7.34
CA TYR A 55 44.29 24.66 6.84
C TYR A 55 44.45 24.74 5.33
N GLU A 56 43.34 25.04 4.65
CA GLU A 56 43.29 25.19 3.20
C GLU A 56 43.40 26.68 2.82
N ALA A 57 43.41 26.98 1.52
CA ALA A 57 43.16 28.33 1.05
C ALA A 57 41.65 28.57 1.01
N GLY A 58 41.19 29.71 1.51
CA GLY A 58 39.77 30.07 1.45
C GLY A 58 39.39 31.16 2.43
N ARG A 59 38.08 31.34 2.60
CA ARG A 59 37.48 32.35 3.44
C ARG A 59 37.32 31.83 4.88
N TYR A 60 37.72 32.63 5.87
CA TYR A 60 37.74 32.22 7.27
C TYR A 60 37.29 33.33 8.22
N PHE A 61 36.56 32.95 9.27
CA PHE A 61 36.38 33.73 10.49
C PHE A 61 37.64 33.67 11.36
N VAL A 62 38.16 34.83 11.73
CA VAL A 62 39.22 34.99 12.74
C VAL A 62 38.58 35.57 14.00
N VAL A 63 38.36 34.73 15.01
CA VAL A 63 37.71 35.11 16.28
C VAL A 63 38.78 35.57 17.28
N LEU A 64 38.57 36.71 17.93
CA LEU A 64 39.50 37.30 18.90
C LEU A 64 39.05 37.04 20.35
N LYS A 65 40.00 37.02 21.29
CA LYS A 65 39.76 36.68 22.71
C LYS A 65 39.00 37.72 23.52
N ASP A 66 38.93 38.98 23.09
CA ASP A 66 38.22 40.01 23.85
C ASP A 66 36.70 39.83 23.71
N GLN A 67 35.97 40.04 24.81
CA GLN A 67 34.51 39.89 24.82
C GLN A 67 33.85 40.86 23.82
N PRO A 68 32.83 40.44 23.05
CA PRO A 68 32.08 41.33 22.19
C PRO A 68 31.18 42.29 22.99
N SER A 69 30.74 43.39 22.39
CA SER A 69 30.14 44.52 23.12
C SER A 69 28.84 44.16 23.85
N VAL A 70 28.07 43.16 23.42
CA VAL A 70 26.88 42.68 24.13
C VAL A 70 27.21 41.98 25.45
N THR A 71 28.36 41.28 25.53
CA THR A 71 28.74 40.45 26.69
C THR A 71 29.92 41.00 27.49
N TYR A 72 30.54 42.10 27.06
CA TYR A 72 31.69 42.69 27.75
C TYR A 72 31.33 43.26 29.14
N THR A 73 31.79 42.56 30.17
CA THR A 73 31.51 42.86 31.59
C THR A 73 32.42 43.93 32.21
N GLY A 74 33.26 44.59 31.41
CA GLY A 74 34.32 45.46 31.92
C GLY A 74 35.64 44.70 32.15
N GLY A 75 36.70 45.44 32.48
CA GLY A 75 38.03 44.89 32.80
C GLY A 75 39.17 45.39 31.92
N THR A 76 38.87 45.92 30.72
CA THR A 76 39.84 46.61 29.87
C THR A 76 40.01 48.07 30.33
N ALA A 77 41.23 48.48 30.67
CA ALA A 77 41.52 49.83 31.14
C ALA A 77 41.06 50.90 30.14
N GLY A 78 40.27 51.87 30.61
CA GLY A 78 39.72 52.95 29.80
C GLY A 78 38.34 52.68 29.16
N PHE A 79 37.76 51.49 29.34
CA PHE A 79 36.46 51.09 28.79
C PHE A 79 35.51 50.57 29.86
N GLU A 80 34.36 51.23 29.98
CA GLU A 80 33.26 50.83 30.86
C GLU A 80 32.60 49.53 30.38
N ALA A 81 32.02 48.77 31.30
CA ALA A 81 31.24 47.57 30.96
C ALA A 81 30.06 47.94 30.04
N THR A 82 29.90 47.20 28.94
CA THR A 82 28.84 47.42 27.96
C THR A 82 27.72 46.40 28.06
N ALA A 83 28.00 45.22 28.61
CA ALA A 83 27.00 44.23 28.96
C ALA A 83 25.93 44.81 29.88
N THR A 84 24.67 44.47 29.62
CA THR A 84 23.55 44.81 30.50
C THR A 84 23.36 43.73 31.57
N GLY A 85 23.01 44.15 32.79
CA GLY A 85 22.68 43.20 33.86
C GLY A 85 21.44 42.37 33.51
N LYS A 86 21.31 41.18 34.13
CA LYS A 86 20.21 40.22 33.87
C LYS A 86 18.84 40.92 33.73
N GLY A 87 18.20 40.73 32.58
CA GLY A 87 16.85 41.23 32.30
C GLY A 87 16.74 42.66 31.77
N LYS A 88 17.83 43.31 31.32
CA LYS A 88 17.78 44.62 30.64
C LYS A 88 18.24 44.53 29.17
N PRO A 89 17.52 45.15 28.21
CA PRO A 89 17.87 45.11 26.80
C PRO A 89 19.19 45.86 26.54
N PHE A 90 19.99 45.33 25.61
CA PHE A 90 21.24 45.96 25.18
C PHE A 90 20.98 47.18 24.30
N ASP A 91 21.27 48.37 24.81
CA ASP A 91 21.26 49.59 23.99
C ASP A 91 22.62 49.77 23.31
N ALA A 92 22.63 49.64 21.97
CA ALA A 92 23.78 49.76 21.09
C ALA A 92 24.25 51.22 20.86
N ASN A 93 23.40 52.21 21.16
CA ASN A 93 23.68 53.64 20.94
C ASN A 93 24.39 54.30 22.13
N ARG A 94 24.59 53.58 23.24
CA ARG A 94 25.32 54.11 24.41
C ARG A 94 26.75 54.51 24.02
N PRO A 95 27.25 55.69 24.43
CA PRO A 95 28.62 56.13 24.12
C PRO A 95 29.71 55.15 24.57
N SER A 96 29.50 54.41 25.66
CA SER A 96 30.41 53.35 26.12
C SER A 96 30.49 52.17 25.16
N VAL A 97 29.37 51.78 24.54
CA VAL A 97 29.32 50.74 23.49
C VAL A 97 30.09 51.19 22.26
N ALA A 98 29.80 52.38 21.73
CA ALA A 98 30.50 52.92 20.56
C ALA A 98 32.02 53.02 20.79
N LYS A 99 32.44 53.49 21.97
CA LYS A 99 33.85 53.59 22.36
C LYS A 99 34.54 52.21 22.46
N TYR A 100 33.86 51.21 23.04
CA TYR A 100 34.41 49.86 23.15
C TYR A 100 34.44 49.12 21.81
N GLU A 101 33.43 49.29 20.96
CA GLU A 101 33.43 48.77 19.60
C GLU A 101 34.55 49.36 18.74
N GLN A 102 34.88 50.64 18.92
CA GLN A 102 36.06 51.24 18.26
C GLN A 102 37.37 50.59 18.73
N HIS A 103 37.48 50.21 20.00
CA HIS A 103 38.63 49.46 20.52
C HIS A 103 38.73 48.07 19.89
N LEU A 104 37.62 47.33 19.80
CA LEU A 104 37.59 46.03 19.13
C LEU A 104 38.01 46.15 17.64
N ALA A 105 37.49 47.14 16.92
CA ALA A 105 37.87 47.40 15.52
C ALA A 105 39.37 47.64 15.34
N MET A 106 39.99 48.47 16.20
CA MET A 106 41.44 48.71 16.16
C MET A 106 42.25 47.45 16.47
N ARG A 107 41.75 46.56 17.33
CA ARG A 107 42.43 45.28 17.65
C ARG A 107 42.31 44.27 16.52
N GLN A 108 41.14 44.18 15.86
CA GLN A 108 40.94 43.38 14.65
C GLN A 108 41.90 43.81 13.54
N GLU A 109 42.04 45.12 13.29
CA GLU A 109 43.00 45.65 12.32
C GLU A 109 44.46 45.38 12.72
N ALA A 110 44.80 45.46 14.00
CA ALA A 110 46.15 45.15 14.49
C ALA A 110 46.50 43.64 14.43
N VAL A 111 45.51 42.75 14.42
CA VAL A 111 45.68 41.31 14.16
C VAL A 111 45.81 41.07 12.65
N ALA A 112 44.85 41.55 11.86
CA ALA A 112 44.84 41.39 10.40
C ALA A 112 46.11 41.94 9.74
N LYS A 113 46.54 43.16 10.11
CA LYS A 113 47.79 43.77 9.63
C LYS A 113 49.03 42.99 10.05
N GLY A 114 49.00 42.32 11.20
CA GLY A 114 50.10 41.47 11.69
C GLY A 114 50.31 40.21 10.84
N ALA A 115 49.24 39.68 10.24
CA ALA A 115 49.29 38.54 9.32
C ALA A 115 49.27 38.94 7.83
N GLY A 116 49.30 40.25 7.52
CA GLY A 116 49.25 40.74 6.14
C GLY A 116 47.92 40.45 5.41
N VAL A 117 46.82 40.27 6.14
CA VAL A 117 45.49 39.95 5.57
C VAL A 117 44.58 41.17 5.54
N LYS A 118 43.71 41.24 4.53
CA LYS A 118 42.71 42.30 4.39
C LYS A 118 41.38 41.83 4.98
N THR A 119 40.90 42.51 6.00
CA THR A 119 39.55 42.26 6.57
C THR A 119 38.48 42.62 5.54
N GLN A 120 37.54 41.71 5.29
CA GLN A 120 36.32 41.95 4.52
C GLN A 120 35.19 42.41 5.47
N MET A 121 34.68 41.51 6.31
CA MET A 121 33.63 41.78 7.30
C MET A 121 34.21 41.89 8.72
N LYS A 122 33.56 42.65 9.61
CA LYS A 122 33.98 42.87 11.01
C LYS A 122 32.80 42.79 11.96
N PHE A 123 32.90 41.92 12.96
CA PHE A 123 31.89 41.65 13.97
C PHE A 123 32.39 42.17 15.32
N LYS A 124 31.54 42.90 16.04
CA LYS A 124 31.90 43.53 17.34
C LYS A 124 30.86 43.34 18.44
N ARG A 125 29.63 42.93 18.10
CA ARG A 125 28.43 42.99 18.95
C ARG A 125 28.06 41.66 19.58
N ALA A 126 27.69 40.68 18.75
CA ALA A 126 27.44 39.30 19.17
C ALA A 126 28.74 38.47 19.24
N LEU A 127 29.68 38.75 18.34
CA LEU A 127 30.99 38.11 18.21
C LEU A 127 32.06 39.18 18.02
N ASN A 128 33.30 38.92 18.45
CA ASN A 128 34.47 39.76 18.19
C ASN A 128 35.36 39.04 17.18
N ALA A 129 35.13 39.30 15.89
CA ALA A 129 35.78 38.59 14.81
C ALA A 129 35.92 39.46 13.55
N PHE A 130 36.73 39.00 12.60
CA PHE A 130 36.68 39.49 11.22
C PHE A 130 36.73 38.30 10.25
N VAL A 131 36.24 38.51 9.03
CA VAL A 131 36.39 37.54 7.92
C VAL A 131 37.45 38.04 6.94
N ALA A 132 38.25 37.12 6.41
CA ALA A 132 39.23 37.38 5.36
C ALA A 132 39.49 36.12 4.52
N GLU A 133 39.94 36.31 3.28
CA GLU A 133 40.63 35.26 2.53
C GLU A 133 42.00 34.99 3.17
N LEU A 134 42.26 33.74 3.52
CA LEU A 134 43.52 33.27 4.10
C LEU A 134 44.14 32.20 3.20
N THR A 135 45.45 32.30 2.99
CA THR A 135 46.26 31.14 2.59
C THR A 135 46.48 30.21 3.79
N PRO A 136 46.83 28.92 3.59
CA PRO A 136 47.20 28.00 4.67
C PRO A 136 48.23 28.56 5.67
N ALA A 137 49.22 29.30 5.15
CA ALA A 137 50.25 29.95 5.94
C ALA A 137 49.70 31.10 6.81
N GLN A 138 48.78 31.91 6.28
CA GLN A 138 48.13 33.00 7.01
C GLN A 138 47.14 32.47 8.07
N ALA A 139 46.35 31.44 7.74
CA ALA A 139 45.50 30.74 8.69
C ALA A 139 46.33 30.16 9.84
N MET A 140 47.42 29.45 9.55
CA MET A 140 48.32 28.92 10.57
C MET A 140 49.03 30.02 11.39
N GLN A 141 49.38 31.16 10.78
CA GLN A 141 49.96 32.30 11.50
C GLN A 141 48.96 32.91 12.48
N LEU A 142 47.72 33.15 12.03
CA LEU A 142 46.66 33.73 12.84
C LEU A 142 46.21 32.78 13.96
N ALA A 143 46.16 31.46 13.70
CA ALA A 143 45.82 30.45 14.71
C ALA A 143 46.84 30.37 15.86
N LYS A 144 48.05 30.94 15.66
CA LYS A 144 49.14 31.03 16.64
C LYS A 144 49.27 32.43 17.28
N ASP A 145 48.42 33.40 16.91
CA ASP A 145 48.44 34.74 17.50
C ASP A 145 47.74 34.71 18.87
N ASP A 146 48.43 35.12 19.94
CA ASP A 146 47.89 35.11 21.30
C ASP A 146 46.59 35.92 21.48
N ARG A 147 46.25 36.81 20.54
CA ARG A 147 45.02 37.63 20.55
C ARG A 147 43.83 36.91 19.88
N VAL A 148 44.10 35.89 19.08
CA VAL A 148 43.09 35.05 18.39
C VAL A 148 42.64 33.95 19.34
N LEU A 149 41.33 33.76 19.44
CA LEU A 149 40.66 32.71 20.21
C LEU A 149 40.54 31.42 19.37
N GLY A 150 40.28 31.56 18.08
CA GLY A 150 40.16 30.46 17.13
C GLY A 150 39.97 30.96 15.70
N ILE A 151 40.10 30.04 14.76
CA ILE A 151 39.80 30.25 13.34
C ILE A 151 38.83 29.16 12.91
N ALA A 152 37.76 29.55 12.22
CA ALA A 152 36.78 28.67 11.60
C ALA A 152 36.63 29.05 10.13
N LYS A 153 36.37 28.08 9.25
CA LYS A 153 36.09 28.35 7.82
C LYS A 153 34.78 29.15 7.73
N ASP A 154 34.66 30.02 6.74
CA ASP A 154 33.40 30.68 6.42
C ASP A 154 32.61 29.67 5.58
N GLU A 155 31.66 28.99 6.21
CA GLU A 155 30.91 27.85 5.67
C GLU A 155 29.51 28.30 5.25
N GLN A 156 29.11 27.93 4.03
CA GLN A 156 27.73 28.02 3.60
C GLN A 156 26.92 27.00 4.42
N ASN A 157 25.83 27.45 5.01
CA ASN A 157 24.87 26.56 5.66
C ASN A 157 23.67 26.49 4.71
N ALA A 158 23.25 25.29 4.34
CA ALA A 158 22.03 25.08 3.55
C ALA A 158 20.78 25.23 4.45
N PRO A 159 19.60 25.50 3.89
CA PRO A 159 18.33 25.40 4.63
C PRO A 159 17.92 23.93 4.82
N ASP A 160 17.32 23.59 5.97
CA ASP A 160 16.97 22.21 6.37
C ASP A 160 15.70 21.71 5.64
N TYR A 161 15.76 21.49 4.32
CA TYR A 161 14.73 20.77 3.53
C TYR A 161 15.19 19.39 3.03
N SER A 162 16.20 18.79 3.66
CA SER A 162 16.60 17.41 3.34
C SER A 162 15.67 16.39 4.01
N SER A 163 15.11 15.47 3.23
CA SER A 163 14.33 14.35 3.78
C SER A 163 15.19 13.52 4.75
N THR A 164 16.49 13.38 4.49
CA THR A 164 17.40 12.63 5.37
C THR A 164 17.62 13.30 6.72
N GLU A 165 17.56 14.63 6.79
CA GLU A 165 17.67 15.42 8.03
C GLU A 165 16.40 15.32 8.87
N PHE A 166 15.24 15.43 8.24
CA PHE A 166 13.94 15.15 8.89
C PHE A 166 13.89 13.74 9.48
N LEU A 167 14.37 12.74 8.73
CA LEU A 167 14.52 11.35 9.17
C LEU A 167 15.62 11.16 10.24
N GLY A 168 16.34 12.22 10.62
CA GLY A 168 17.36 12.21 11.66
C GLY A 168 18.57 11.35 11.32
N LEU A 169 18.91 11.18 10.04
CA LEU A 169 20.01 10.35 9.55
C LEU A 169 21.41 10.99 9.73
N PRO A 170 21.67 12.24 9.26
CA PRO A 170 22.99 12.87 9.31
C PRO A 170 23.37 13.44 10.69
N GLY A 171 24.59 13.96 10.78
CA GLY A 171 25.12 14.61 11.97
C GLY A 171 25.57 13.65 13.08
N SER A 172 26.28 14.19 14.07
CA SER A 172 26.98 13.40 15.11
C SER A 172 26.10 12.52 16.01
N LYS A 173 24.79 12.81 16.06
CA LYS A 173 23.78 12.03 16.82
C LYS A 173 22.75 11.33 15.92
N GLY A 174 22.81 11.55 14.61
CA GLY A 174 21.87 10.97 13.65
C GLY A 174 22.00 9.46 13.54
N ALA A 175 21.03 8.83 12.87
CA ALA A 175 20.95 7.39 12.77
C ALA A 175 22.18 6.79 12.08
N TRP A 176 22.73 7.41 11.02
CA TRP A 176 23.93 6.87 10.37
C TRP A 176 25.06 6.67 11.37
N ASN A 177 25.46 7.72 12.09
CA ASN A 177 26.56 7.66 13.07
C ASN A 177 26.21 6.85 14.34
N SER A 178 24.99 6.99 14.87
CA SER A 178 24.61 6.37 16.15
C SER A 178 24.11 4.93 16.03
N THR A 179 23.71 4.49 14.83
CA THR A 179 22.96 3.24 14.61
C THR A 179 23.51 2.39 13.47
N TYR A 180 24.07 2.99 12.41
CA TYR A 180 24.50 2.28 11.19
C TYR A 180 26.02 2.36 10.88
N GLY A 181 26.85 2.88 11.80
CA GLY A 181 28.31 2.88 11.67
C GLY A 181 28.91 4.06 10.91
N GLY A 182 28.12 5.11 10.64
CA GLY A 182 28.48 6.28 9.84
C GLY A 182 27.90 6.21 8.42
N ALA A 183 27.87 7.35 7.72
CA ALA A 183 27.32 7.41 6.35
C ALA A 183 28.04 6.43 5.41
N ALA A 184 29.37 6.34 5.52
CA ALA A 184 30.22 5.41 4.77
C ALA A 184 30.05 3.91 5.13
N GLN A 185 29.06 3.55 5.96
CA GLN A 185 28.62 2.16 6.21
C GLN A 185 27.09 1.99 5.99
N ALA A 186 26.35 3.07 5.76
CA ALA A 186 24.90 3.09 5.73
C ALA A 186 24.33 2.49 4.44
N GLY A 187 23.90 1.22 4.52
CA GLY A 187 23.49 0.41 3.37
C GLY A 187 24.64 -0.37 2.71
N LYS A 188 25.84 -0.38 3.31
CA LYS A 188 27.00 -1.05 2.70
C LYS A 188 26.77 -2.56 2.57
N GLY A 189 26.94 -3.08 1.36
CA GLY A 189 26.74 -4.50 1.06
C GLY A 189 25.29 -4.87 0.79
N VAL A 190 24.42 -3.88 0.57
CA VAL A 190 23.02 -4.06 0.19
C VAL A 190 22.83 -3.63 -1.27
N VAL A 191 22.02 -4.38 -2.02
CA VAL A 191 21.62 -4.07 -3.40
C VAL A 191 20.13 -3.74 -3.43
N VAL A 192 19.81 -2.58 -4.00
CA VAL A 192 18.42 -2.13 -4.20
C VAL A 192 18.09 -2.20 -5.69
N GLY A 193 16.99 -2.87 -5.98
CA GLY A 193 16.32 -2.82 -7.28
C GLY A 193 15.33 -1.66 -7.35
N VAL A 194 15.35 -0.92 -8.45
CA VAL A 194 14.37 0.15 -8.75
C VAL A 194 13.68 -0.19 -10.06
N ILE A 195 12.36 -0.44 -9.99
CA ILE A 195 11.51 -0.75 -11.13
C ILE A 195 10.73 0.54 -11.46
N ASP A 196 11.09 1.20 -12.57
CA ASP A 196 10.68 2.59 -12.84
C ASP A 196 10.93 3.00 -14.32
N SER A 197 11.08 4.31 -14.62
CA SER A 197 11.41 4.87 -15.95
C SER A 197 12.89 4.78 -16.37
N GLY A 198 13.72 4.04 -15.62
CA GLY A 198 15.16 3.86 -15.87
C GLY A 198 16.04 4.77 -15.02
N ILE A 199 17.30 4.95 -15.44
CA ILE A 199 18.30 5.74 -14.70
C ILE A 199 19.14 6.64 -15.63
N TYR A 200 19.38 7.89 -15.22
CA TYR A 200 20.37 8.77 -15.84
C TYR A 200 21.76 8.49 -15.20
N PRO A 201 22.71 7.84 -15.91
CA PRO A 201 23.93 7.32 -15.29
C PRO A 201 24.96 8.40 -14.94
N ASP A 202 24.91 9.54 -15.61
CA ASP A 202 25.83 10.68 -15.39
C ASP A 202 25.38 11.59 -14.22
N GLN A 203 24.33 11.20 -13.48
CA GLN A 203 23.81 11.98 -12.37
C GLN A 203 24.78 11.92 -11.14
N PRO A 204 25.13 13.06 -10.49
CA PRO A 204 26.14 13.10 -9.41
C PRO A 204 25.93 12.14 -8.23
N PHE A 205 24.69 11.92 -7.78
CA PHE A 205 24.35 10.98 -6.70
C PHE A 205 24.61 9.51 -7.06
N VAL A 206 24.75 9.14 -8.34
CA VAL A 206 25.08 7.78 -8.79
C VAL A 206 26.45 7.67 -9.47
N SER A 207 27.26 8.72 -9.39
CA SER A 207 28.67 8.69 -9.81
C SER A 207 29.44 7.58 -9.10
N GLY A 208 30.29 6.86 -9.84
CA GLY A 208 31.06 5.72 -9.36
C GLY A 208 32.24 5.39 -10.26
N GLU A 209 33.10 4.50 -9.79
CA GLU A 209 34.31 4.06 -10.49
C GLU A 209 34.04 2.84 -11.38
N PRO A 210 34.78 2.67 -12.50
CA PRO A 210 34.67 1.45 -13.31
C PRO A 210 34.98 0.18 -12.51
N VAL A 211 34.06 -0.80 -12.56
CA VAL A 211 34.18 -2.06 -11.83
C VAL A 211 35.40 -2.85 -12.34
N LYS A 212 36.31 -3.20 -11.43
CA LYS A 212 37.58 -3.88 -11.74
C LYS A 212 37.43 -5.41 -11.63
N PRO A 213 38.22 -6.22 -12.38
CA PRO A 213 38.28 -7.66 -12.18
C PRO A 213 38.66 -8.03 -10.74
N LEU A 214 38.12 -9.14 -10.23
CA LEU A 214 38.36 -9.58 -8.86
C LEU A 214 39.86 -9.72 -8.54
N SER A 215 40.31 -9.05 -7.49
CA SER A 215 41.68 -9.14 -6.97
C SER A 215 41.69 -9.66 -5.54
N GLY A 216 41.97 -10.95 -5.38
CA GLY A 216 41.95 -11.64 -4.08
C GLY A 216 40.60 -12.29 -3.81
N THR A 217 40.11 -12.18 -2.56
CA THR A 217 38.77 -12.65 -2.18
C THR A 217 37.75 -11.52 -2.28
N PRO A 218 36.48 -11.79 -2.66
CA PRO A 218 35.40 -10.81 -2.58
C PRO A 218 35.26 -10.22 -1.18
N LYS A 219 34.80 -8.97 -1.10
CA LYS A 219 34.51 -8.29 0.16
C LYS A 219 33.12 -7.67 0.11
N VAL A 220 32.50 -7.55 1.29
CA VAL A 220 31.15 -7.01 1.42
C VAL A 220 31.08 -5.57 0.91
N GLY A 221 30.20 -5.32 -0.06
CA GLY A 221 29.97 -3.99 -0.62
C GLY A 221 31.02 -3.49 -1.62
N GLU A 222 32.01 -4.31 -2.02
CA GLU A 222 32.96 -3.98 -3.09
C GLU A 222 32.62 -4.78 -4.36
N PRO A 223 32.07 -4.15 -5.42
CA PRO A 223 31.77 -4.81 -6.68
C PRO A 223 33.02 -5.26 -7.44
N TYR A 224 32.90 -6.34 -8.20
CA TYR A 224 33.97 -6.88 -9.04
C TYR A 224 33.42 -7.47 -10.35
N LYS A 225 34.23 -7.44 -11.40
CA LYS A 225 33.91 -8.17 -12.64
C LYS A 225 34.26 -9.64 -12.52
N THR A 226 33.32 -10.50 -12.90
CA THR A 226 33.46 -11.95 -12.96
C THR A 226 34.21 -12.38 -14.23
N ALA A 227 34.59 -13.66 -14.33
CA ALA A 227 35.35 -14.18 -15.48
C ALA A 227 34.54 -14.21 -16.80
N ASP A 228 33.21 -14.23 -16.71
CA ASP A 228 32.23 -14.11 -17.78
C ASP A 228 31.82 -12.64 -18.07
N GLY A 229 32.41 -11.65 -17.38
CA GLY A 229 32.26 -10.21 -17.68
C GLY A 229 31.13 -9.49 -16.93
N ARG A 230 30.31 -10.22 -16.17
CA ARG A 230 29.21 -9.68 -15.37
C ARG A 230 29.72 -8.91 -14.16
N THR A 231 28.90 -8.01 -13.62
CA THR A 231 29.16 -7.39 -12.32
C THR A 231 28.70 -8.35 -11.22
N ALA A 232 29.49 -8.52 -10.17
CA ALA A 232 29.08 -9.24 -8.98
C ALA A 232 29.48 -8.48 -7.71
N MET A 233 28.73 -8.65 -6.63
CA MET A 233 29.04 -8.07 -5.32
C MET A 233 28.72 -9.06 -4.20
N LEU A 234 29.66 -9.24 -3.27
CA LEU A 234 29.38 -9.95 -2.02
C LEU A 234 28.49 -9.06 -1.15
N LYS A 235 27.32 -9.58 -0.77
CA LYS A 235 26.33 -8.89 0.05
C LYS A 235 26.61 -9.05 1.55
N ALA A 236 25.94 -8.26 2.38
CA ALA A 236 26.11 -8.26 3.84
C ALA A 236 25.63 -9.57 4.51
N ASP A 237 24.62 -10.22 3.93
CA ASP A 237 24.10 -11.55 4.31
C ASP A 237 25.08 -12.71 4.01
N GLY A 238 26.15 -12.44 3.24
CA GLY A 238 27.11 -13.43 2.77
C GLY A 238 26.75 -14.11 1.46
N THR A 239 25.62 -13.77 0.83
CA THR A 239 25.28 -14.20 -0.54
C THR A 239 25.92 -13.26 -1.57
N THR A 240 25.71 -13.49 -2.86
CA THR A 240 26.29 -12.66 -3.94
C THR A 240 25.19 -12.22 -4.89
N ALA A 241 25.13 -10.90 -5.14
CA ALA A 241 24.33 -10.34 -6.21
C ALA A 241 25.12 -10.39 -7.52
N TYR A 242 24.43 -10.62 -8.63
CA TYR A 242 24.99 -10.62 -9.98
C TYR A 242 24.15 -9.68 -10.84
N ALA A 243 24.79 -8.88 -11.69
CA ALA A 243 24.12 -7.91 -12.54
C ALA A 243 24.83 -7.77 -13.89
N ASP A 244 24.03 -7.55 -14.92
CA ASP A 244 24.46 -7.22 -16.27
C ASP A 244 24.18 -5.74 -16.55
N CYS A 245 24.95 -5.14 -17.45
CA CYS A 245 24.70 -3.79 -17.93
C CYS A 245 24.23 -3.91 -19.37
N GLU A 246 22.92 -3.83 -19.58
CA GLU A 246 22.34 -3.82 -20.91
C GLU A 246 22.77 -2.54 -21.64
N THR A 247 23.05 -2.65 -22.94
CA THR A 247 23.52 -1.53 -23.76
C THR A 247 22.50 -1.16 -24.81
N GLY A 248 22.18 0.13 -24.95
CA GLY A 248 21.26 0.63 -25.97
C GLY A 248 21.66 2.02 -26.50
N PRO A 249 20.79 2.65 -27.30
CA PRO A 249 20.94 4.05 -27.69
C PRO A 249 21.20 4.94 -26.48
N ASP A 250 22.27 5.74 -26.54
CA ASP A 250 22.70 6.66 -25.48
C ASP A 250 23.01 6.02 -24.10
N PHE A 251 23.07 4.68 -24.00
CA PHE A 251 23.44 3.93 -22.80
C PHE A 251 24.53 2.87 -23.07
N PRO A 252 25.82 3.25 -23.06
CA PRO A 252 26.96 2.33 -23.24
C PRO A 252 27.21 1.44 -22.02
N ALA A 253 28.03 0.39 -22.17
CA ALA A 253 28.34 -0.55 -21.07
C ALA A 253 29.07 0.13 -19.89
N GLU A 254 29.75 1.24 -20.16
CA GLU A 254 30.42 2.09 -19.18
C GLU A 254 29.45 2.90 -18.28
N SER A 255 28.15 2.97 -18.62
CA SER A 255 27.12 3.60 -17.78
C SER A 255 26.90 2.88 -16.45
N CYS A 256 27.25 1.58 -16.36
CA CYS A 256 27.29 0.86 -15.09
C CYS A 256 28.69 0.90 -14.47
N ASN A 257 28.73 1.19 -13.17
CA ASN A 257 29.94 1.48 -12.40
C ASN A 257 29.88 0.76 -11.03
N ASP A 258 30.73 1.12 -10.06
CA ASP A 258 30.69 0.51 -8.72
C ASP A 258 29.57 1.04 -7.81
N LYS A 259 28.67 1.88 -8.34
CA LYS A 259 27.44 2.39 -7.72
C LYS A 259 26.18 1.82 -8.39
N ILE A 260 26.11 1.84 -9.71
CA ILE A 260 25.11 1.20 -10.57
C ILE A 260 25.67 -0.16 -11.05
N LEU A 261 25.30 -1.26 -10.39
CA LEU A 261 25.89 -2.58 -10.69
C LEU A 261 25.45 -3.12 -12.05
N GLY A 262 24.22 -2.80 -12.44
CA GLY A 262 23.59 -3.20 -13.68
C GLY A 262 22.33 -2.39 -13.97
N ALA A 263 21.85 -2.51 -15.20
CA ALA A 263 20.67 -1.82 -15.69
C ALA A 263 20.04 -2.64 -16.83
N TYR A 264 18.71 -2.69 -16.87
CA TYR A 264 17.91 -3.51 -17.79
C TYR A 264 16.74 -2.69 -18.34
N ALA A 265 16.28 -3.00 -19.55
CA ALA A 265 15.11 -2.37 -20.18
C ALA A 265 14.11 -3.41 -20.71
N PHE A 266 12.87 -3.32 -20.25
CA PHE A 266 11.76 -4.18 -20.65
C PHE A 266 10.85 -3.39 -21.58
N SER A 267 11.19 -3.37 -22.87
CA SER A 267 10.52 -2.57 -23.89
C SER A 267 9.56 -3.37 -24.78
N GLU A 268 9.56 -4.71 -24.73
CA GLU A 268 8.89 -5.56 -25.74
C GLU A 268 7.40 -5.20 -25.93
N ASP A 269 6.66 -5.00 -24.84
CA ASP A 269 5.25 -4.61 -24.88
C ASP A 269 5.05 -3.18 -25.41
N PHE A 270 5.83 -2.22 -24.89
CA PHE A 270 5.82 -0.83 -25.37
C PHE A 270 6.10 -0.76 -26.89
N GLU A 271 7.04 -1.55 -27.37
CA GLU A 271 7.38 -1.58 -28.78
C GLU A 271 6.32 -2.26 -29.66
N ALA A 272 5.53 -3.17 -29.09
CA ALA A 272 4.41 -3.83 -29.76
C ALA A 272 3.15 -2.94 -29.81
N PHE A 273 2.84 -2.21 -28.74
CA PHE A 273 1.66 -1.36 -28.64
C PHE A 273 1.86 0.06 -29.19
N VAL A 274 3.08 0.61 -29.10
CA VAL A 274 3.38 1.99 -29.53
C VAL A 274 4.31 2.00 -30.76
N PRO A 275 3.78 2.31 -31.96
CA PRO A 275 4.57 2.49 -33.18
C PRO A 275 5.65 3.57 -33.01
N ALA A 276 6.78 3.43 -33.70
CA ALA A 276 7.95 4.29 -33.52
C ALA A 276 7.67 5.78 -33.80
N GLU A 277 6.70 6.08 -34.67
CA GLU A 277 6.20 7.43 -34.95
C GLU A 277 5.37 8.06 -33.82
N ASN A 278 4.80 7.25 -32.92
CA ASN A 278 3.98 7.69 -31.80
C ASN A 278 4.75 7.77 -30.48
N ARG A 279 5.96 7.18 -30.40
CA ARG A 279 6.84 7.29 -29.22
C ARG A 279 7.36 8.72 -29.04
N HIS A 280 7.67 9.10 -27.81
CA HIS A 280 8.13 10.46 -27.54
C HIS A 280 9.52 10.68 -28.18
N PRO A 281 9.81 11.81 -28.86
CA PRO A 281 11.07 12.01 -29.58
C PRO A 281 12.34 11.88 -28.72
N SER A 282 12.23 12.17 -27.42
CA SER A 282 13.33 12.01 -26.45
C SER A 282 13.50 10.58 -25.94
N GLU A 283 12.53 9.69 -26.12
CA GLU A 283 12.57 8.32 -25.57
C GLU A 283 13.66 7.45 -26.25
N ARG A 284 14.26 6.54 -25.49
CA ARG A 284 15.38 5.67 -25.90
C ARG A 284 15.17 4.25 -25.39
N ILE A 285 15.00 3.31 -26.32
CA ILE A 285 14.89 1.86 -26.09
C ILE A 285 16.23 1.31 -25.54
N SER A 286 16.43 1.54 -24.24
CA SER A 286 17.64 1.29 -23.46
C SER A 286 17.30 1.51 -21.97
N PRO A 287 18.18 1.17 -21.02
CA PRO A 287 17.97 1.47 -19.61
C PRO A 287 18.03 2.97 -19.23
N LEU A 288 18.30 3.87 -20.19
CA LEU A 288 18.41 5.31 -19.97
C LEU A 288 17.09 5.90 -19.48
N GLY A 289 17.11 6.44 -18.27
CA GLY A 289 16.05 7.29 -17.72
C GLY A 289 16.20 8.71 -18.24
N VAL A 290 15.66 8.98 -19.44
CA VAL A 290 15.61 10.33 -20.02
C VAL A 290 14.68 11.22 -19.19
N PHE A 291 13.54 10.67 -18.76
CA PHE A 291 12.57 11.30 -17.89
C PHE A 291 12.88 10.99 -16.43
N SER A 292 12.74 11.99 -15.58
CA SER A 292 13.47 12.06 -14.31
C SER A 292 12.95 11.16 -13.20
N HIS A 293 11.74 10.62 -13.29
CA HIS A 293 11.07 9.91 -12.21
C HIS A 293 11.93 8.77 -11.62
N GLY A 294 12.41 7.81 -12.43
CA GLY A 294 13.24 6.70 -11.96
C GLY A 294 14.60 7.13 -11.41
N THR A 295 15.18 8.22 -11.92
CA THR A 295 16.41 8.82 -11.38
C THR A 295 16.16 9.46 -10.01
N HIS A 296 15.04 10.16 -9.84
CA HIS A 296 14.63 10.81 -8.59
C HIS A 296 14.34 9.79 -7.50
N VAL A 297 13.61 8.73 -7.86
CA VAL A 297 13.34 7.57 -7.01
C VAL A 297 14.64 6.89 -6.58
N ALA A 298 15.50 6.50 -7.52
CA ALA A 298 16.75 5.80 -7.20
C ALA A 298 17.71 6.63 -6.33
N THR A 299 17.83 7.93 -6.62
CA THR A 299 18.72 8.82 -5.85
C THR A 299 18.18 9.17 -4.47
N THR A 300 16.86 9.23 -4.28
CA THR A 300 16.23 9.33 -2.95
C THR A 300 16.60 8.13 -2.06
N ILE A 301 16.63 6.91 -2.62
CA ILE A 301 17.02 5.70 -1.88
C ILE A 301 18.50 5.75 -1.49
N LEU A 302 19.38 5.96 -2.47
CA LEU A 302 20.80 5.61 -2.33
C LEU A 302 21.79 6.63 -2.87
N GLY A 303 21.39 7.89 -3.11
CA GLY A 303 22.30 8.91 -3.60
C GLY A 303 23.54 9.12 -2.72
N ASN A 304 24.70 9.28 -3.36
CA ASN A 304 26.00 9.43 -2.71
C ASN A 304 26.00 10.54 -1.64
N HIS A 305 26.64 10.26 -0.49
CA HIS A 305 26.70 11.19 0.63
C HIS A 305 27.64 12.37 0.37
N GLY A 306 27.22 13.60 0.70
CA GLY A 306 28.03 14.80 0.54
C GLY A 306 28.05 15.31 -0.90
N THR A 307 26.98 15.08 -1.66
CA THR A 307 26.89 15.51 -3.06
C THR A 307 26.22 16.88 -3.13
N GLU A 308 26.91 17.89 -3.65
CA GLU A 308 26.36 19.23 -3.85
C GLU A 308 25.16 19.20 -4.82
N GLN A 309 24.02 19.73 -4.37
CA GLN A 309 22.78 19.80 -5.12
C GLN A 309 22.65 21.18 -5.77
N ILE A 310 22.49 21.23 -7.09
CA ILE A 310 22.41 22.48 -7.86
C ILE A 310 21.15 22.45 -8.73
N MET A 311 20.37 23.53 -8.66
CA MET A 311 19.18 23.77 -9.51
C MET A 311 19.17 25.24 -9.92
N ASN A 312 18.85 25.55 -11.17
CA ASN A 312 18.85 26.91 -11.73
C ASN A 312 20.15 27.70 -11.46
N ASP A 313 21.31 27.05 -11.59
CA ASP A 313 22.65 27.57 -11.21
C ASP A 313 22.84 27.94 -9.72
N GLU A 314 21.85 27.69 -8.85
CA GLU A 314 21.90 27.96 -7.40
C GLU A 314 22.17 26.70 -6.57
N SER A 315 22.88 26.88 -5.45
CA SER A 315 23.27 25.80 -4.54
C SER A 315 22.19 25.54 -3.50
N TYR A 316 21.69 24.31 -3.49
CA TYR A 316 20.79 23.73 -2.49
C TYR A 316 21.56 22.87 -1.47
N GLY A 317 22.89 22.99 -1.43
CA GLY A 317 23.79 22.35 -0.48
C GLY A 317 24.03 20.85 -0.67
N GLU A 318 24.90 20.29 0.17
CA GLU A 318 25.26 18.87 0.13
C GLU A 318 24.10 17.96 0.59
N GLY A 319 23.62 17.11 -0.32
CA GLY A 319 22.56 16.13 -0.08
C GLY A 319 23.05 14.68 0.06
N SER A 320 22.10 13.75 0.18
CA SER A 320 22.32 12.30 0.24
C SER A 320 20.99 11.56 0.01
N GLY A 321 21.04 10.33 -0.49
CA GLY A 321 19.95 9.36 -0.30
C GLY A 321 19.97 8.76 1.10
N VAL A 322 18.91 8.04 1.46
CA VAL A 322 18.74 7.43 2.81
C VAL A 322 19.81 6.36 3.13
N ALA A 323 20.21 5.57 2.14
CA ALA A 323 21.19 4.48 2.23
C ALA A 323 22.36 4.69 1.25
N PRO A 324 23.25 5.67 1.49
CA PRO A 324 24.23 6.15 0.51
C PRO A 324 25.30 5.13 0.08
N GLU A 325 25.52 4.05 0.84
CA GLU A 325 26.47 2.97 0.47
C GLU A 325 25.80 1.76 -0.19
N ALA A 326 24.47 1.74 -0.27
CA ALA A 326 23.74 0.73 -1.04
C ALA A 326 24.01 0.89 -2.54
N LYS A 327 23.89 -0.20 -3.29
CA LYS A 327 24.18 -0.26 -4.73
C LYS A 327 22.90 -0.47 -5.54
N LEU A 328 22.84 0.15 -6.71
CA LEU A 328 21.65 0.17 -7.57
C LEU A 328 21.69 -0.97 -8.60
N ILE A 329 20.53 -1.58 -8.85
CA ILE A 329 20.20 -2.15 -10.17
C ILE A 329 18.90 -1.48 -10.65
N SER A 330 18.92 -0.94 -11.86
CA SER A 330 17.76 -0.26 -12.47
C SER A 330 17.04 -1.19 -13.45
N TYR A 331 15.71 -1.22 -13.38
CA TYR A 331 14.86 -1.96 -14.30
C TYR A 331 13.87 -0.96 -14.92
N LYS A 332 14.11 -0.57 -16.18
CA LYS A 332 13.21 0.33 -16.91
C LYS A 332 12.03 -0.46 -17.46
N ILE A 333 10.83 -0.09 -17.02
CA ILE A 333 9.56 -0.67 -17.49
C ILE A 333 8.54 0.38 -17.93
N CYS A 334 8.75 1.65 -17.54
CA CYS A 334 7.90 2.77 -17.91
C CYS A 334 8.50 3.53 -19.10
N TRP A 335 7.64 3.92 -20.04
CA TRP A 335 8.02 4.48 -21.33
C TRP A 335 7.09 5.62 -21.74
N GLU A 336 7.66 6.70 -22.28
CA GLU A 336 6.89 7.87 -22.71
C GLU A 336 6.57 7.86 -24.21
N ASP A 337 5.37 8.32 -24.55
CA ASP A 337 4.90 8.47 -25.92
C ASP A 337 4.24 9.85 -26.19
N ASN A 338 3.52 9.97 -27.31
CA ASN A 338 2.82 11.20 -27.70
C ASN A 338 1.31 11.18 -27.38
N ASP A 339 0.79 10.14 -26.72
CA ASP A 339 -0.62 10.01 -26.31
C ASP A 339 -0.68 9.50 -24.85
N PRO A 340 -1.08 10.35 -23.88
CA PRO A 340 -1.05 10.00 -22.46
C PRO A 340 -1.96 8.83 -22.05
N ASN A 341 -2.71 8.23 -23.00
CA ASN A 341 -3.50 7.01 -22.80
C ASN A 341 -2.77 5.73 -23.23
N THR A 342 -1.65 5.81 -23.98
CA THR A 342 -0.89 4.63 -24.47
C THR A 342 0.54 4.51 -23.93
N GLY A 343 1.12 5.60 -23.43
CA GLY A 343 2.37 5.58 -22.66
C GLY A 343 2.18 4.99 -21.25
N GLY A 344 3.27 4.52 -20.62
CA GLY A 344 3.24 4.02 -19.24
C GLY A 344 4.04 2.75 -19.01
N CYS A 345 3.63 1.98 -17.99
CA CYS A 345 4.34 0.82 -17.46
C CYS A 345 3.46 -0.45 -17.58
N TYR A 346 3.90 -1.46 -18.34
CA TYR A 346 3.10 -2.66 -18.63
C TYR A 346 3.23 -3.73 -17.55
N THR A 347 2.12 -4.39 -17.21
CA THR A 347 2.03 -5.48 -16.20
C THR A 347 3.04 -6.60 -16.43
N SER A 348 3.20 -7.03 -17.69
CA SER A 348 4.16 -8.04 -18.13
C SER A 348 5.61 -7.59 -17.92
N ALA A 349 5.94 -6.36 -18.29
CA ALA A 349 7.24 -5.73 -18.01
C ALA A 349 7.52 -5.64 -16.49
N SER A 350 6.52 -5.29 -15.66
CA SER A 350 6.64 -5.34 -14.20
C SER A 350 6.98 -6.74 -13.68
N VAL A 351 6.29 -7.78 -14.14
CA VAL A 351 6.58 -9.17 -13.72
C VAL A 351 7.97 -9.60 -14.16
N ALA A 352 8.37 -9.32 -15.41
CA ALA A 352 9.71 -9.64 -15.92
C ALA A 352 10.82 -8.92 -15.14
N ALA A 353 10.62 -7.66 -14.78
CA ALA A 353 11.55 -6.91 -13.93
C ALA A 353 11.67 -7.50 -12.51
N ILE A 354 10.57 -8.00 -11.94
CA ILE A 354 10.58 -8.67 -10.63
C ILE A 354 11.31 -10.02 -10.70
N GLU A 355 11.07 -10.84 -11.75
CA GLU A 355 11.82 -12.08 -11.96
C GLU A 355 13.32 -11.82 -12.13
N GLN A 356 13.68 -10.81 -12.93
CA GLN A 356 15.06 -10.40 -13.14
C GLN A 356 15.69 -9.93 -11.82
N ALA A 357 14.96 -9.16 -11.00
CA ALA A 357 15.44 -8.73 -9.69
C ALA A 357 15.69 -9.89 -8.69
N ILE A 358 14.80 -10.90 -8.69
CA ILE A 358 15.00 -12.14 -7.92
C ILE A 358 16.26 -12.86 -8.43
N ALA A 359 16.44 -12.99 -9.75
CA ALA A 359 17.62 -13.61 -10.35
C ALA A 359 18.92 -12.82 -10.07
N ASN A 360 18.84 -11.50 -9.95
CA ASN A 360 19.96 -10.65 -9.56
C ASN A 360 20.29 -10.71 -8.05
N ASN A 361 19.40 -11.30 -7.23
CA ASN A 361 19.53 -11.43 -5.77
C ASN A 361 19.66 -10.06 -5.07
N VAL A 362 18.76 -9.12 -5.39
CA VAL A 362 18.61 -7.86 -4.66
C VAL A 362 18.11 -8.10 -3.23
N ASP A 363 18.28 -7.14 -2.32
CA ASP A 363 17.74 -7.20 -0.94
C ASP A 363 16.45 -6.40 -0.78
N VAL A 364 16.31 -5.34 -1.59
CA VAL A 364 15.20 -4.39 -1.53
C VAL A 364 14.71 -4.10 -2.94
N LEU A 365 13.39 -3.96 -3.09
CA LEU A 365 12.74 -3.41 -4.28
C LEU A 365 11.94 -2.16 -3.92
N ASN A 366 12.03 -1.15 -4.77
CA ASN A 366 11.10 -0.03 -4.80
C ASN A 366 10.24 -0.07 -6.07
N TYR A 367 8.94 0.13 -5.89
CA TYR A 367 7.96 0.24 -6.97
C TYR A 367 7.13 1.52 -6.80
N SER A 368 7.54 2.59 -7.47
CA SER A 368 6.94 3.93 -7.35
C SER A 368 5.87 4.22 -8.43
N ILE A 369 5.22 3.16 -8.90
CA ILE A 369 4.26 3.15 -10.02
C ILE A 369 2.84 3.00 -9.46
N SER A 370 1.81 3.31 -10.26
CA SER A 370 0.43 2.95 -9.92
C SER A 370 0.24 1.43 -9.79
N GLY A 371 -0.81 1.02 -9.08
CA GLY A 371 -1.16 -0.37 -8.87
C GLY A 371 -2.67 -0.50 -8.70
N ASN A 372 -3.16 -1.71 -8.50
CA ASN A 372 -4.57 -1.96 -8.26
C ASN A 372 -4.99 -1.56 -6.83
N ASN A 373 -6.29 -1.35 -6.66
CA ASN A 373 -6.95 -1.14 -5.36
C ASN A 373 -8.02 -2.20 -5.04
N ASN A 374 -8.31 -3.11 -5.97
CA ASN A 374 -9.46 -4.02 -5.99
C ASN A 374 -9.07 -5.52 -5.92
N SER A 375 -7.78 -5.85 -5.86
CA SER A 375 -7.30 -7.23 -5.78
C SER A 375 -6.02 -7.32 -4.95
N ILE A 376 -5.73 -8.53 -4.44
CA ILE A 376 -4.44 -8.90 -3.85
C ILE A 376 -3.69 -9.95 -4.68
N VAL A 377 -4.26 -10.37 -5.82
CA VAL A 377 -3.85 -11.52 -6.65
C VAL A 377 -3.53 -11.18 -8.11
N ASP A 378 -3.38 -9.90 -8.45
CA ASP A 378 -2.90 -9.53 -9.79
C ASP A 378 -1.47 -10.07 -10.03
N PRO A 379 -1.03 -10.20 -11.30
CA PRO A 379 0.29 -10.75 -11.62
C PRO A 379 1.46 -10.02 -10.96
N VAL A 380 1.39 -8.70 -10.78
CA VAL A 380 2.48 -7.91 -10.17
C VAL A 380 2.52 -8.12 -8.66
N ALA A 381 1.37 -8.10 -7.98
CA ALA A 381 1.30 -8.48 -6.57
C ALA A 381 1.79 -9.91 -6.35
N MET A 382 1.44 -10.86 -7.22
CA MET A 382 1.85 -12.26 -7.11
C MET A 382 3.36 -12.44 -7.35
N ALA A 383 3.95 -11.70 -8.31
CA ALA A 383 5.40 -11.63 -8.46
C ALA A 383 6.08 -11.05 -7.22
N PHE A 384 5.50 -10.00 -6.60
CA PHE A 384 6.02 -9.47 -5.34
C PHE A 384 5.84 -10.40 -4.12
N ARG A 385 4.83 -11.28 -4.09
CA ARG A 385 4.72 -12.37 -3.09
C ARG A 385 5.97 -13.25 -3.17
N SER A 386 6.34 -13.64 -4.40
CA SER A 386 7.52 -14.47 -4.67
C SER A 386 8.83 -13.75 -4.35
N ALA A 387 8.93 -12.44 -4.60
CA ALA A 387 10.06 -11.63 -4.18
C ALA A 387 10.19 -11.58 -2.64
N ALA A 388 9.08 -11.37 -1.92
CA ALA A 388 9.08 -11.39 -0.45
C ALA A 388 9.42 -12.77 0.13
N GLU A 389 8.95 -13.86 -0.51
CA GLU A 389 9.31 -15.24 -0.16
C GLU A 389 10.81 -15.52 -0.43
N ALA A 390 11.40 -14.92 -1.47
CA ALA A 390 12.83 -14.95 -1.74
C ALA A 390 13.67 -14.08 -0.78
N GLY A 391 13.04 -13.40 0.19
CA GLY A 391 13.71 -12.57 1.20
C GLY A 391 13.88 -11.10 0.81
N ILE A 392 13.24 -10.63 -0.26
CA ILE A 392 13.36 -9.26 -0.77
C ILE A 392 12.32 -8.35 -0.10
N PHE A 393 12.76 -7.24 0.51
CA PHE A 393 11.84 -6.25 1.07
C PHE A 393 11.28 -5.34 -0.03
N VAL A 394 9.95 -5.24 -0.14
CA VAL A 394 9.28 -4.43 -1.16
C VAL A 394 8.59 -3.21 -0.52
N ALA A 395 8.97 -2.01 -0.98
CA ALA A 395 8.24 -0.77 -0.73
C ALA A 395 7.52 -0.32 -2.02
N ALA A 396 6.25 0.04 -1.90
CA ALA A 396 5.43 0.50 -3.01
C ALA A 396 4.63 1.78 -2.64
N SER A 397 4.41 2.65 -3.61
CA SER A 397 3.64 3.89 -3.43
C SER A 397 2.15 3.63 -3.14
N ALA A 398 1.54 4.35 -2.21
CA ALA A 398 0.11 4.21 -1.91
C ALA A 398 -0.83 4.71 -3.02
N GLY A 399 -0.35 5.57 -3.92
CA GLY A 399 -1.16 6.26 -4.93
C GLY A 399 -1.39 7.74 -4.60
N ASN A 400 -1.76 8.53 -5.60
CA ASN A 400 -1.90 10.00 -5.49
C ASN A 400 -3.35 10.46 -5.74
N SER A 401 -4.34 9.61 -5.43
CA SER A 401 -5.76 9.80 -5.80
C SER A 401 -6.67 10.18 -4.62
N GLY A 402 -6.10 10.51 -3.45
CA GLY A 402 -6.85 11.02 -2.30
C GLY A 402 -7.35 12.47 -2.48
N PRO A 403 -8.05 13.06 -1.49
CA PRO A 403 -8.15 12.60 -0.10
C PRO A 403 -9.33 11.66 0.21
N GLY A 404 -10.16 11.31 -0.76
CA GLY A 404 -11.27 10.36 -0.55
C GLY A 404 -10.80 8.98 -0.08
N PRO A 405 -11.62 8.25 0.71
CA PRO A 405 -11.35 6.86 1.08
C PRO A 405 -11.34 5.95 -0.15
N ASN A 406 -10.91 4.70 0.01
CA ASN A 406 -10.97 3.68 -1.06
C ASN A 406 -10.08 3.99 -2.28
N THR A 407 -9.04 4.79 -2.09
CA THR A 407 -8.13 5.25 -3.16
C THR A 407 -6.74 4.61 -3.09
N VAL A 408 -6.44 3.82 -2.06
CA VAL A 408 -5.12 3.20 -1.84
C VAL A 408 -4.87 1.99 -2.72
N ASN A 409 -3.68 1.97 -3.32
CA ASN A 409 -3.18 0.90 -4.17
C ASN A 409 -2.33 -0.12 -3.37
N HIS A 410 -1.94 -1.22 -4.02
CA HIS A 410 -1.00 -2.22 -3.47
C HIS A 410 -1.53 -2.89 -2.18
N SER A 411 -2.74 -3.45 -2.29
CA SER A 411 -3.51 -3.96 -1.15
C SER A 411 -2.90 -5.19 -0.46
N SER A 412 -1.98 -5.91 -1.11
CA SER A 412 -1.46 -7.19 -0.63
C SER A 412 -0.63 -7.09 0.67
N PRO A 413 -0.69 -8.11 1.55
CA PRO A 413 -0.07 -8.04 2.88
C PRO A 413 1.47 -8.09 2.86
N TRP A 414 2.06 -8.74 1.85
CA TRP A 414 3.51 -8.87 1.63
C TRP A 414 4.19 -7.61 1.07
N LEU A 415 3.42 -6.58 0.68
CA LEU A 415 3.93 -5.28 0.24
C LEU A 415 3.94 -4.27 1.40
N THR A 416 4.92 -3.37 1.44
CA THR A 416 4.90 -2.19 2.33
C THR A 416 4.39 -0.98 1.54
N THR A 417 3.14 -0.61 1.74
CA THR A 417 2.46 0.47 1.00
C THR A 417 2.66 1.81 1.72
N VAL A 418 3.18 2.81 1.00
CA VAL A 418 3.73 4.03 1.62
C VAL A 418 2.94 5.30 1.28
N ALA A 419 2.46 5.98 2.33
CA ALA A 419 1.82 7.30 2.23
C ALA A 419 2.85 8.44 2.16
N ALA A 420 2.50 9.52 1.48
CA ALA A 420 3.31 10.74 1.41
C ALA A 420 2.90 11.74 2.50
N GLN A 421 3.90 12.36 3.11
CA GLN A 421 3.72 13.40 4.12
C GLN A 421 4.65 14.60 3.87
N THR A 422 4.24 15.77 4.35
CA THR A 422 5.08 16.97 4.46
C THR A 422 6.17 16.76 5.50
N PHE A 423 7.33 17.41 5.32
CA PHE A 423 8.48 17.20 6.21
C PHE A 423 9.35 18.44 6.44
N SER A 424 9.10 19.56 5.76
CA SER A 424 9.79 20.85 5.96
C SER A 424 8.82 22.01 5.74
N ASN A 425 9.10 23.13 6.41
CA ASN A 425 8.41 24.41 6.25
C ASN A 425 9.26 25.44 5.48
N GLU A 426 10.50 25.10 5.10
CA GLU A 426 11.46 26.04 4.51
C GLU A 426 11.05 26.52 3.11
N LEU A 427 10.37 25.69 2.32
CA LEU A 427 9.89 26.01 0.97
C LEU A 427 8.53 26.75 1.01
N THR A 428 8.51 27.90 1.68
CA THR A 428 7.33 28.73 1.90
C THR A 428 7.51 30.13 1.32
N GLY A 429 6.52 30.60 0.56
CA GLY A 429 6.44 31.98 0.06
C GLY A 429 5.19 32.72 0.54
N THR A 430 5.18 34.03 0.34
CA THR A 430 4.07 34.91 0.74
C THR A 430 3.53 35.72 -0.44
N ILE A 431 2.21 35.80 -0.55
CA ILE A 431 1.53 36.78 -1.40
C ILE A 431 1.23 38.00 -0.54
N GLU A 432 1.94 39.11 -0.77
CA GLU A 432 1.70 40.39 -0.10
C GLU A 432 0.85 41.31 -0.98
N PHE A 433 -0.42 41.54 -0.61
CA PHE A 433 -1.30 42.50 -1.29
C PHE A 433 -1.06 43.93 -0.81
N GLU A 434 -1.29 44.91 -1.68
CA GLU A 434 -1.05 46.33 -1.37
C GLU A 434 -1.92 46.91 -0.23
N ASP A 435 -3.02 46.24 0.12
CA ASP A 435 -3.86 46.59 1.27
C ASP A 435 -3.34 46.04 2.61
N GLY A 436 -2.20 45.33 2.59
CA GLY A 436 -1.56 44.73 3.75
C GLY A 436 -2.04 43.31 4.09
N THR A 437 -2.95 42.73 3.30
CA THR A 437 -3.30 41.31 3.41
C THR A 437 -2.11 40.45 3.00
N LYS A 438 -1.82 39.40 3.75
CA LYS A 438 -0.76 38.43 3.43
C LYS A 438 -1.32 37.01 3.44
N VAL A 439 -0.93 36.20 2.46
CA VAL A 439 -1.32 34.80 2.34
C VAL A 439 -0.05 33.95 2.23
N ARG A 440 0.12 32.97 3.13
CA ARG A 440 1.18 31.97 3.08
C ARG A 440 0.83 30.89 2.04
N GLY A 441 1.83 30.35 1.37
CA GLY A 441 1.71 29.11 0.61
C GLY A 441 3.06 28.46 0.33
N ALA A 442 3.06 27.26 -0.25
CA ALA A 442 4.29 26.61 -0.69
C ALA A 442 4.92 27.39 -1.86
N SER A 443 6.25 27.50 -1.87
CA SER A 443 7.00 28.16 -2.93
C SER A 443 8.46 27.70 -2.94
N ALA A 444 8.98 27.41 -4.14
CA ALA A 444 10.41 27.27 -4.40
C ALA A 444 11.01 28.49 -5.13
N ALA A 445 10.29 29.63 -5.17
CA ALA A 445 10.78 30.84 -5.80
C ALA A 445 11.99 31.40 -5.03
N THR A 446 13.01 31.87 -5.74
CA THR A 446 14.24 32.45 -5.16
C THR A 446 14.33 33.98 -5.33
N SER A 447 13.32 34.58 -5.97
CA SER A 447 13.24 36.03 -6.22
C SER A 447 11.80 36.56 -6.10
N GLU A 448 11.67 37.85 -5.79
CA GLU A 448 10.38 38.53 -5.73
C GLU A 448 9.77 38.76 -7.14
N ALA A 449 8.46 38.58 -7.27
CA ALA A 449 7.69 39.03 -8.43
C ALA A 449 6.63 40.06 -8.01
N GLY A 450 6.80 41.30 -8.48
CA GLY A 450 5.89 42.42 -8.23
C GLY A 450 6.59 43.67 -7.69
N PRO A 451 5.85 44.66 -7.15
CA PRO A 451 4.38 44.72 -7.10
C PRO A 451 3.75 44.81 -8.50
N ALA A 452 2.87 43.87 -8.84
CA ALA A 452 2.19 43.78 -10.13
C ALA A 452 0.66 43.68 -9.93
N GLU A 453 -0.10 44.02 -10.98
CA GLU A 453 -1.56 43.78 -11.03
C GLU A 453 -1.83 42.28 -10.92
N VAL A 454 -2.82 41.90 -10.10
CA VAL A 454 -3.27 40.52 -9.96
C VAL A 454 -4.56 40.34 -10.74
N VAL A 455 -4.65 39.29 -11.56
CA VAL A 455 -5.85 38.97 -12.37
C VAL A 455 -6.27 37.52 -12.18
N LEU A 456 -7.56 37.23 -12.27
CA LEU A 456 -8.01 35.86 -12.42
C LEU A 456 -7.70 35.37 -13.83
N ALA A 457 -7.23 34.14 -13.99
CA ALA A 457 -6.89 33.61 -15.30
C ALA A 457 -8.07 33.60 -16.30
N SER A 458 -9.32 33.50 -15.81
CA SER A 458 -10.54 33.68 -16.61
C SER A 458 -10.71 35.08 -17.21
N GLU A 459 -10.14 36.12 -16.57
CA GLU A 459 -10.25 37.52 -17.03
C GLU A 459 -9.30 37.82 -18.21
N VAL A 460 -8.32 36.95 -18.46
CA VAL A 460 -7.31 37.06 -19.54
C VAL A 460 -7.34 35.87 -20.51
N ALA A 461 -8.48 35.19 -20.61
CA ALA A 461 -8.68 33.97 -21.39
C ALA A 461 -8.33 34.10 -22.88
N ALA A 462 -7.64 33.10 -23.44
CA ALA A 462 -7.48 32.96 -24.88
C ALA A 462 -8.74 32.33 -25.51
N GLY A 463 -9.56 33.15 -26.16
CA GLY A 463 -10.78 32.67 -26.83
C GLY A 463 -11.98 32.62 -25.88
N SER A 464 -12.77 31.55 -25.94
CA SER A 464 -14.05 31.42 -25.21
C SER A 464 -14.10 30.26 -24.21
N ASP A 465 -12.99 29.55 -23.99
CA ASP A 465 -12.92 28.49 -22.99
C ASP A 465 -12.43 29.04 -21.65
N GLU A 466 -13.38 29.55 -20.85
CA GLU A 466 -13.10 30.01 -19.49
C GLU A 466 -12.54 28.91 -18.58
N LYS A 467 -12.82 27.62 -18.85
CA LYS A 467 -12.32 26.51 -18.02
C LYS A 467 -10.83 26.29 -18.28
N ALA A 468 -10.43 26.21 -19.55
CA ALA A 468 -9.03 26.13 -19.95
C ALA A 468 -8.22 27.34 -19.42
N ALA A 469 -8.82 28.54 -19.48
CA ALA A 469 -8.23 29.75 -18.93
C ALA A 469 -8.08 29.70 -17.40
N ARG A 470 -9.14 29.39 -16.62
CA ARG A 470 -9.04 29.27 -15.15
C ARG A 470 -7.99 28.26 -14.71
N LEU A 471 -7.86 27.16 -15.46
CA LEU A 471 -6.87 26.13 -15.20
C LEU A 471 -5.47 26.47 -15.75
N CYS A 472 -5.26 27.63 -16.40
CA CYS A 472 -3.99 28.04 -17.01
C CYS A 472 -3.40 26.95 -17.92
N VAL A 473 -4.24 26.33 -18.75
CA VAL A 473 -3.82 25.35 -19.76
C VAL A 473 -2.88 26.01 -20.77
N PRO A 474 -1.82 25.35 -21.28
CA PRO A 474 -0.99 25.87 -22.37
C PRO A 474 -1.82 26.39 -23.54
N GLY A 475 -1.53 27.61 -24.01
CA GLY A 475 -2.34 28.32 -25.02
C GLY A 475 -3.72 28.83 -24.56
N GLY A 476 -4.12 28.60 -23.31
CA GLY A 476 -5.40 29.05 -22.73
C GLY A 476 -5.40 30.47 -22.17
N LEU A 477 -4.24 31.12 -22.09
CA LEU A 477 -4.06 32.51 -21.64
C LEU A 477 -3.68 33.41 -22.83
N SER A 478 -4.17 34.65 -22.83
CA SER A 478 -3.86 35.66 -23.85
C SER A 478 -2.75 36.61 -23.39
N ASP A 479 -2.17 37.36 -24.34
CA ASP A 479 -1.20 38.44 -24.11
C ASP A 479 -1.67 39.51 -23.09
N GLU A 480 -2.96 39.54 -22.70
CA GLU A 480 -3.47 40.42 -21.64
C GLU A 480 -2.97 40.04 -20.22
N ALA A 481 -2.39 38.85 -20.07
CA ALA A 481 -1.64 38.43 -18.87
C ALA A 481 -0.26 39.13 -18.73
N ALA A 482 0.24 39.78 -19.80
CA ALA A 482 1.60 40.29 -19.85
C ALA A 482 1.89 41.33 -18.74
N GLY A 483 2.92 41.06 -17.92
CA GLY A 483 3.32 41.93 -16.81
C GLY A 483 2.48 41.78 -15.53
N LYS A 484 1.56 40.81 -15.46
CA LYS A 484 0.65 40.59 -14.32
C LYS A 484 1.00 39.33 -13.52
N ILE A 485 0.46 39.25 -12.30
CA ILE A 485 0.41 38.00 -11.51
C ILE A 485 -0.92 37.32 -11.79
N VAL A 486 -0.89 36.07 -12.24
CA VAL A 486 -2.08 35.33 -12.68
C VAL A 486 -2.55 34.37 -11.58
N VAL A 487 -3.82 34.43 -11.20
CA VAL A 487 -4.45 33.46 -10.29
C VAL A 487 -4.97 32.28 -11.11
N CYS A 488 -4.35 31.11 -10.93
CA CYS A 488 -4.69 29.87 -11.59
C CYS A 488 -5.36 28.89 -10.61
N GLU A 489 -6.41 28.21 -11.06
CA GLU A 489 -7.07 27.14 -10.29
C GLU A 489 -6.28 25.82 -10.44
N ARG A 490 -6.07 25.11 -9.32
CA ARG A 490 -5.52 23.75 -9.34
C ARG A 490 -6.55 22.78 -9.92
N GLY A 491 -6.13 22.02 -10.93
CA GLY A 491 -6.88 20.93 -11.52
C GLY A 491 -6.32 20.52 -12.88
N GLU A 492 -6.70 19.31 -13.32
CA GLU A 492 -6.53 18.69 -14.66
C GLU A 492 -5.08 18.55 -15.16
N ILE A 493 -4.36 19.65 -15.40
CA ILE A 493 -2.96 19.65 -15.88
C ILE A 493 -1.94 19.71 -14.74
N ALA A 494 -0.64 19.54 -15.04
CA ALA A 494 0.42 19.63 -14.04
C ALA A 494 0.56 21.07 -13.52
N ARG A 495 1.20 21.23 -12.35
CA ARG A 495 1.36 22.54 -11.70
C ARG A 495 2.43 23.38 -12.39
N VAL A 496 3.44 22.73 -12.96
CA VAL A 496 4.52 23.36 -13.73
C VAL A 496 4.02 23.86 -15.09
N ASP A 497 3.18 23.09 -15.79
CA ASP A 497 2.51 23.51 -17.05
C ASP A 497 1.75 24.83 -16.88
N LYS A 498 1.07 25.02 -15.75
CA LYS A 498 0.34 26.25 -15.44
C LYS A 498 1.27 27.46 -15.37
N SER A 499 2.42 27.33 -14.70
CA SER A 499 3.42 28.40 -14.67
C SER A 499 4.11 28.62 -16.02
N ALA A 500 4.27 27.57 -16.82
CA ALA A 500 4.81 27.67 -18.18
C ALA A 500 3.84 28.44 -19.09
N ALA A 501 2.54 28.16 -19.03
CA ALA A 501 1.50 28.90 -19.75
C ALA A 501 1.43 30.37 -19.31
N VAL A 502 1.58 30.66 -18.02
CA VAL A 502 1.69 32.04 -17.50
C VAL A 502 2.95 32.73 -18.04
N ALA A 503 4.09 32.05 -18.09
CA ALA A 503 5.33 32.58 -18.66
C ALA A 503 5.21 32.88 -20.17
N GLU A 504 4.59 31.96 -20.93
CA GLU A 504 4.38 32.09 -22.38
C GLU A 504 3.49 33.30 -22.71
N ALA A 505 2.42 33.50 -21.93
CA ALA A 505 1.54 34.69 -22.04
C ALA A 505 2.17 35.99 -21.48
N GLY A 506 3.44 35.95 -21.04
CA GLY A 506 4.20 37.10 -20.55
C GLY A 506 3.88 37.53 -19.11
N GLY A 507 3.16 36.71 -18.34
CA GLY A 507 2.92 36.92 -16.92
C GLY A 507 4.23 36.86 -16.12
N VAL A 508 4.27 37.57 -14.99
CA VAL A 508 5.50 37.73 -14.16
C VAL A 508 5.47 36.91 -12.87
N GLY A 509 4.34 36.28 -12.54
CA GLY A 509 4.18 35.43 -11.37
C GLY A 509 2.84 34.71 -11.39
N MET A 510 2.71 33.65 -10.59
CA MET A 510 1.48 32.86 -10.50
C MET A 510 1.04 32.69 -9.04
N ILE A 511 -0.27 32.77 -8.80
CA ILE A 511 -0.88 32.31 -7.57
C ILE A 511 -1.68 31.06 -7.90
N LEU A 512 -1.24 29.91 -7.42
CA LEU A 512 -1.94 28.65 -7.62
C LEU A 512 -2.88 28.40 -6.43
N VAL A 513 -4.18 28.28 -6.68
CA VAL A 513 -5.20 28.10 -5.64
C VAL A 513 -5.80 26.70 -5.72
N ASN A 514 -5.73 25.97 -4.62
CA ASN A 514 -6.47 24.73 -4.42
C ASN A 514 -7.96 25.04 -4.21
N MET A 515 -8.84 24.49 -5.05
CA MET A 515 -10.30 24.72 -4.97
C MET A 515 -10.98 23.93 -3.85
N THR A 516 -10.28 22.93 -3.31
CA THR A 516 -10.61 22.14 -2.12
C THR A 516 -9.33 21.95 -1.32
N GLU A 517 -9.40 21.87 0.01
CA GLU A 517 -8.22 21.68 0.86
C GLU A 517 -7.37 20.48 0.40
N GLY A 518 -6.09 20.74 0.13
CA GLY A 518 -5.15 19.78 -0.46
C GLY A 518 -3.72 20.00 0.01
N SER A 519 -2.77 19.26 -0.57
CA SER A 519 -1.34 19.52 -0.34
C SER A 519 -0.95 20.87 -0.91
N LEU A 520 -0.01 21.52 -0.23
CA LEU A 520 0.76 22.61 -0.81
C LEU A 520 2.09 22.03 -1.27
N ASP A 521 2.41 22.25 -2.53
CA ASP A 521 3.52 21.64 -3.24
C ASP A 521 4.43 22.76 -3.77
N ALA A 522 5.70 22.75 -3.37
CA ALA A 522 6.70 23.74 -3.75
C ALA A 522 7.44 23.29 -5.01
N ASP A 523 6.73 23.24 -6.15
CA ASP A 523 7.33 22.86 -7.42
C ASP A 523 8.29 23.94 -7.95
N LEU A 524 9.21 23.54 -8.83
CA LEU A 524 10.00 24.46 -9.63
C LEU A 524 9.11 25.01 -10.76
N HIS A 525 8.70 26.27 -10.63
CA HIS A 525 7.78 26.93 -11.56
C HIS A 525 8.53 27.89 -12.51
N SER A 526 8.04 27.98 -13.77
CA SER A 526 8.60 28.87 -14.80
C SER A 526 8.48 30.37 -14.49
N VAL A 527 7.64 30.73 -13.51
CA VAL A 527 7.56 32.08 -12.90
C VAL A 527 7.50 31.94 -11.37
N PRO A 528 7.95 32.94 -10.60
CA PRO A 528 7.76 32.94 -9.14
C PRO A 528 6.30 32.69 -8.78
N THR A 529 6.08 31.67 -7.95
CA THR A 529 4.75 31.10 -7.70
C THR A 529 4.52 30.87 -6.21
N VAL A 530 3.30 31.12 -5.73
CA VAL A 530 2.84 30.66 -4.40
C VAL A 530 1.62 29.77 -4.57
N HIS A 531 1.67 28.56 -4.02
CA HIS A 531 0.59 27.59 -4.02
C HIS A 531 -0.12 27.58 -2.65
N THR A 532 -1.42 27.84 -2.61
CA THR A 532 -2.18 28.02 -1.36
C THR A 532 -3.56 27.34 -1.37
N ASN A 533 -4.04 27.00 -0.18
CA ASN A 533 -5.39 26.52 0.09
C ASN A 533 -6.39 27.67 0.36
N ASP A 534 -5.91 28.92 0.44
CA ASP A 534 -6.76 30.08 0.73
C ASP A 534 -7.55 30.55 -0.52
N THR A 535 -8.72 29.95 -0.70
CA THR A 535 -9.66 30.32 -1.78
C THR A 535 -10.18 31.75 -1.69
N SER A 536 -10.02 32.44 -0.56
CA SER A 536 -10.42 33.86 -0.43
C SER A 536 -9.59 34.79 -1.32
N VAL A 537 -8.42 34.34 -1.80
CA VAL A 537 -7.64 35.04 -2.84
C VAL A 537 -8.48 35.28 -4.10
N ILE A 538 -9.30 34.31 -4.52
CA ILE A 538 -10.11 34.42 -5.74
C ILE A 538 -11.15 35.56 -5.57
N ASP A 539 -11.88 35.55 -4.45
CA ASP A 539 -12.86 36.61 -4.14
C ASP A 539 -12.22 37.96 -3.83
N LYS A 540 -10.95 37.97 -3.39
CA LYS A 540 -10.16 39.19 -3.18
C LYS A 540 -9.78 39.84 -4.50
N VAL A 541 -9.39 39.08 -5.51
CA VAL A 541 -8.96 39.58 -6.84
C VAL A 541 -10.15 39.90 -7.75
N ARG A 542 -11.19 39.04 -7.78
CA ARG A 542 -12.36 39.17 -8.67
C ARG A 542 -12.90 40.60 -8.75
N ASP A 543 -13.02 41.13 -9.97
CA ASP A 543 -13.53 42.46 -10.31
C ASP A 543 -12.80 43.65 -9.63
N LYS A 544 -11.52 43.49 -9.23
CA LYS A 544 -10.73 44.54 -8.55
C LYS A 544 -9.35 44.73 -9.15
N ASP A 545 -9.02 45.98 -9.49
CA ASP A 545 -7.64 46.43 -9.73
C ASP A 545 -6.91 46.45 -8.38
N ILE A 546 -6.20 45.36 -8.08
CA ILE A 546 -5.40 45.17 -6.86
C ILE A 546 -4.02 44.64 -7.22
N LYS A 547 -3.01 45.12 -6.50
CA LYS A 547 -1.62 44.68 -6.67
C LYS A 547 -1.16 43.77 -5.56
N ALA A 548 -0.28 42.84 -5.92
CA ALA A 548 0.46 42.01 -4.97
C ALA A 548 1.93 41.85 -5.37
N THR A 549 2.71 41.36 -4.41
CA THR A 549 4.09 40.87 -4.60
C THR A 549 4.14 39.42 -4.12
N ILE A 550 4.69 38.53 -4.94
CA ILE A 550 5.13 37.21 -4.50
C ILE A 550 6.51 37.38 -3.88
N VAL A 551 6.65 36.98 -2.62
CA VAL A 551 7.86 37.09 -1.82
C VAL A 551 8.41 35.68 -1.52
N PRO A 552 9.70 35.40 -1.77
CA PRO A 552 10.34 34.08 -1.60
C PRO A 552 10.68 33.74 -0.12
N GLU A 553 9.85 34.19 0.82
CA GLU A 553 9.95 33.86 2.25
C GLU A 553 8.57 34.02 2.95
N ASP A 554 8.41 33.45 4.14
CA ASP A 554 7.22 33.69 4.98
C ASP A 554 7.32 35.02 5.74
N THR A 555 6.52 35.99 5.31
CA THR A 555 6.42 37.32 5.92
C THR A 555 5.11 37.53 6.70
N THR A 556 4.29 36.48 6.85
CA THR A 556 2.98 36.54 7.52
C THR A 556 3.09 36.67 9.04
N GLY A 557 4.15 36.11 9.64
CA GLY A 557 4.32 36.04 11.09
C GLY A 557 3.36 35.06 11.78
N LEU A 558 2.72 34.16 11.00
CA LEU A 558 1.97 33.02 11.52
C LEU A 558 2.93 32.00 12.18
N PRO A 559 2.47 31.12 13.09
CA PRO A 559 3.27 29.99 13.55
C PRO A 559 3.64 29.08 12.36
N GLU A 560 4.80 28.43 12.42
CA GLU A 560 5.15 27.32 11.53
C GLU A 560 4.06 26.25 11.53
N GLU A 561 3.87 25.58 10.40
CA GLU A 561 2.91 24.49 10.31
C GLU A 561 3.41 23.25 11.08
N PRO A 562 2.52 22.49 11.74
CA PRO A 562 2.88 21.21 12.33
C PRO A 562 3.42 20.25 11.27
N LEU A 563 4.42 19.44 11.63
CA LEU A 563 5.03 18.44 10.75
C LEU A 563 5.20 17.10 11.49
N PRO A 564 5.16 15.95 10.78
CA PRO A 564 4.69 15.81 9.39
C PRO A 564 3.16 15.86 9.30
N GLN A 565 2.58 16.17 8.13
CA GLN A 565 1.15 16.03 7.85
C GLN A 565 0.94 15.17 6.59
N VAL A 566 -0.12 14.35 6.53
CA VAL A 566 -0.43 13.53 5.34
C VAL A 566 -0.75 14.45 4.15
N ALA A 567 -0.12 14.22 3.01
CA ALA A 567 -0.33 15.02 1.81
C ALA A 567 -1.77 14.89 1.28
N GLY A 568 -2.36 15.98 0.78
CA GLY A 568 -3.73 15.98 0.23
C GLY A 568 -3.96 14.93 -0.86
N PHE A 569 -2.98 14.67 -1.73
CA PHE A 569 -3.08 13.63 -2.76
C PHE A 569 -2.87 12.18 -2.26
N SER A 570 -2.16 11.94 -1.17
CA SER A 570 -1.66 10.60 -0.77
C SER A 570 -2.79 9.59 -0.48
N SER A 571 -3.12 8.69 -1.41
CA SER A 571 -4.29 7.80 -1.36
C SER A 571 -4.59 7.13 0.00
N ARG A 572 -5.89 7.00 0.33
CA ARG A 572 -6.42 6.56 1.63
C ARG A 572 -7.03 5.17 1.59
N GLY A 573 -6.95 4.50 2.73
CA GLY A 573 -7.70 3.27 3.03
C GLY A 573 -9.21 3.48 3.26
N PRO A 574 -9.95 2.38 3.53
CA PRO A 574 -9.54 1.00 3.25
C PRO A 574 -9.31 0.79 1.75
N SER A 575 -8.92 -0.40 1.29
CA SER A 575 -8.91 -0.69 -0.15
C SER A 575 -10.24 -1.34 -0.57
N ASN A 576 -10.43 -1.53 -1.88
CA ASN A 576 -11.61 -2.21 -2.43
C ASN A 576 -11.40 -3.71 -2.64
N ALA A 577 -10.23 -4.26 -2.32
CA ALA A 577 -9.94 -5.67 -2.53
C ALA A 577 -10.76 -6.60 -1.61
N GLU A 578 -11.12 -7.78 -2.12
CA GLU A 578 -11.78 -8.80 -1.32
C GLU A 578 -10.87 -9.34 -0.20
N ASN A 579 -11.48 -9.79 0.90
CA ASN A 579 -10.79 -10.27 2.11
C ASN A 579 -9.79 -9.27 2.72
N GLN A 580 -9.88 -7.98 2.37
CA GLN A 580 -8.90 -6.95 2.74
C GLN A 580 -9.09 -6.41 4.16
N GLU A 581 -8.85 -7.25 5.15
CA GLU A 581 -8.83 -6.88 6.57
C GLU A 581 -7.44 -6.39 7.01
N PHE A 582 -6.76 -5.68 6.10
CA PHE A 582 -5.43 -5.11 6.29
C PHE A 582 -5.50 -3.60 6.39
N LEU A 583 -4.64 -3.01 7.22
CA LEU A 583 -4.48 -1.56 7.17
C LEU A 583 -3.66 -1.19 5.94
N LYS A 584 -4.20 -0.30 5.12
CA LYS A 584 -3.50 0.36 4.01
C LYS A 584 -3.81 1.86 4.07
N PRO A 585 -2.84 2.77 3.85
CA PRO A 585 -1.40 2.50 3.68
C PRO A 585 -0.79 1.86 4.94
N ASP A 586 0.39 1.25 4.83
CA ASP A 586 1.06 0.60 5.96
C ASP A 586 1.79 1.63 6.85
N VAL A 587 2.46 2.62 6.24
CA VAL A 587 3.28 3.64 6.93
C VAL A 587 3.41 4.90 6.05
N GLY A 588 3.71 6.05 6.66
CA GLY A 588 4.01 7.31 5.97
C GLY A 588 5.51 7.63 5.91
N ALA A 589 5.94 8.39 4.89
CA ALA A 589 7.30 8.89 4.75
C ALA A 589 7.35 10.22 3.94
N PRO A 590 8.45 11.00 4.03
CA PRO A 590 8.64 12.25 3.29
C PRO A 590 8.32 12.10 1.79
N GLY A 591 7.36 12.86 1.29
CA GLY A 591 6.88 12.72 -0.10
C GLY A 591 6.26 13.97 -0.72
N VAL A 592 6.50 15.15 -0.13
CA VAL A 592 6.07 16.46 -0.66
C VAL A 592 7.29 17.33 -0.82
N ALA A 593 7.57 17.82 -2.02
CA ALA A 593 8.77 18.60 -2.36
C ALA A 593 10.08 17.92 -1.93
N VAL A 594 10.24 16.63 -2.25
CA VAL A 594 11.50 15.90 -2.03
C VAL A 594 12.52 16.34 -3.08
N LEU A 595 13.66 16.86 -2.62
CA LEU A 595 14.81 17.15 -3.46
C LEU A 595 15.62 15.87 -3.70
N ALA A 596 15.79 15.48 -4.95
CA ALA A 596 16.68 14.40 -5.35
C ALA A 596 17.25 14.63 -6.76
N GLY A 597 17.97 13.65 -7.31
CA GLY A 597 18.58 13.75 -8.63
C GLY A 597 17.57 13.63 -9.76
N VAL A 598 17.72 14.42 -10.81
CA VAL A 598 16.91 14.36 -12.04
C VAL A 598 17.80 14.13 -13.26
N SER A 599 17.18 13.88 -14.41
CA SER A 599 17.87 13.72 -15.68
C SER A 599 18.12 15.08 -16.32
N ALA A 600 19.36 15.40 -16.64
CA ALA A 600 19.69 16.61 -17.41
C ALA A 600 19.27 16.52 -18.89
N LEU A 601 18.70 15.39 -19.32
CA LEU A 601 18.10 15.19 -20.64
C LEU A 601 16.58 15.46 -20.63
N ASP A 602 15.99 15.64 -19.45
CA ASP A 602 14.58 15.90 -19.25
C ASP A 602 14.24 17.35 -19.64
N PRO A 603 13.35 17.59 -20.62
CA PRO A 603 12.99 18.94 -21.05
C PRO A 603 12.45 19.82 -19.91
N ASP A 604 11.74 19.22 -18.94
CA ASP A 604 11.06 19.94 -17.86
C ASP A 604 12.04 20.53 -16.84
N TYR A 605 13.25 19.98 -16.76
CA TYR A 605 14.31 20.41 -15.84
C TYR A 605 15.39 21.28 -16.50
N GLY A 606 15.27 21.61 -17.80
CA GLY A 606 16.12 22.61 -18.46
C GLY A 606 17.63 22.31 -18.50
N GLY A 607 18.04 21.08 -18.16
CA GLY A 607 19.45 20.67 -18.02
C GLY A 607 19.96 20.58 -16.58
N ASP A 608 19.13 20.86 -15.57
CA ASP A 608 19.47 20.64 -14.15
C ASP A 608 19.68 19.14 -13.86
N THR A 609 20.43 18.85 -12.79
CA THR A 609 20.71 17.48 -12.32
C THR A 609 20.06 17.15 -10.98
N PHE A 610 19.36 18.11 -10.38
CA PHE A 610 18.52 17.94 -9.19
C PHE A 610 17.16 18.60 -9.39
N GLY A 611 16.15 18.14 -8.65
CA GLY A 611 14.78 18.62 -8.80
C GLY A 611 13.89 18.27 -7.61
N LEU A 612 12.86 19.09 -7.41
CA LEU A 612 11.81 18.85 -6.43
C LEU A 612 10.66 18.05 -7.07
N MET A 613 10.21 16.99 -6.39
CA MET A 613 9.02 16.22 -6.79
C MET A 613 8.14 15.90 -5.57
N SER A 614 6.82 15.81 -5.81
CA SER A 614 5.82 15.40 -4.81
C SER A 614 5.06 14.16 -5.30
N GLY A 615 4.88 13.19 -4.40
CA GLY A 615 4.13 11.98 -4.66
C GLY A 615 4.38 10.90 -3.61
N THR A 616 3.48 9.94 -3.51
CA THR A 616 3.76 8.65 -2.83
C THR A 616 4.92 7.91 -3.50
N SER A 617 5.17 8.19 -4.78
CA SER A 617 6.36 7.81 -5.54
C SER A 617 7.69 8.34 -4.95
N MET A 618 7.68 9.43 -4.18
CA MET A 618 8.85 9.96 -3.46
C MET A 618 8.88 9.50 -1.99
N ALA A 619 7.74 9.11 -1.43
CA ALA A 619 7.65 8.52 -0.09
C ALA A 619 8.15 7.06 -0.07
N SER A 620 7.76 6.25 -1.05
CA SER A 620 8.22 4.86 -1.21
C SER A 620 9.74 4.71 -1.18
N PRO A 621 10.55 5.47 -1.95
CA PRO A 621 12.00 5.33 -1.94
C PRO A 621 12.66 5.75 -0.61
N ASN A 622 12.05 6.67 0.16
CA ASN A 622 12.50 6.93 1.52
C ASN A 622 12.39 5.64 2.37
N VAL A 623 11.25 4.93 2.31
CA VAL A 623 11.03 3.66 3.02
C VAL A 623 11.90 2.52 2.48
N ALA A 624 12.08 2.42 1.16
CA ALA A 624 13.02 1.46 0.55
C ALA A 624 14.46 1.67 1.05
N GLY A 625 14.89 2.93 1.15
CA GLY A 625 16.17 3.30 1.75
C GLY A 625 16.27 2.88 3.22
N MET A 626 15.22 3.07 4.03
CA MET A 626 15.20 2.56 5.41
C MET A 626 15.25 1.03 5.46
N GLY A 627 14.56 0.36 4.54
CA GLY A 627 14.63 -1.08 4.33
C GLY A 627 16.06 -1.54 4.04
N ALA A 628 16.80 -0.82 3.21
CA ALA A 628 18.20 -1.11 2.91
C ALA A 628 19.12 -0.90 4.13
N LEU A 629 18.90 0.15 4.93
CA LEU A 629 19.61 0.34 6.20
C LEU A 629 19.35 -0.82 7.19
N LEU A 630 18.11 -1.30 7.26
CA LEU A 630 17.70 -2.40 8.15
C LEU A 630 18.23 -3.75 7.66
N ALA A 631 18.11 -4.08 6.38
CA ALA A 631 18.62 -5.31 5.77
C ALA A 631 20.14 -5.44 5.94
N GLY A 632 20.90 -4.36 5.70
CA GLY A 632 22.35 -4.34 5.90
C GLY A 632 22.79 -4.45 7.38
N LYS A 633 21.89 -4.16 8.33
CA LYS A 633 22.15 -4.23 9.77
C LYS A 633 21.69 -5.55 10.41
N HIS A 634 20.56 -6.06 9.98
CA HIS A 634 19.91 -7.26 10.51
C HIS A 634 19.74 -8.26 9.37
N THR A 635 20.87 -8.82 8.93
CA THR A 635 20.94 -9.76 7.80
C THR A 635 20.27 -11.12 8.08
N ASP A 636 19.68 -11.29 9.28
CA ASP A 636 18.88 -12.44 9.71
C ASP A 636 17.35 -12.17 9.70
N TRP A 637 16.91 -10.98 9.27
CA TRP A 637 15.49 -10.59 9.26
C TRP A 637 14.78 -10.92 7.95
N SER A 638 13.50 -11.30 8.06
CA SER A 638 12.59 -11.40 6.93
C SER A 638 12.15 -10.00 6.44
N PRO A 639 11.67 -9.87 5.18
CA PRO A 639 10.96 -8.68 4.71
C PRO A 639 9.84 -8.22 5.64
N MET A 640 9.12 -9.16 6.26
CA MET A 640 8.02 -8.85 7.17
C MET A 640 8.51 -8.35 8.53
N ALA A 641 9.68 -8.81 9.01
CA ALA A 641 10.32 -8.22 10.18
C ALA A 641 10.76 -6.76 9.93
N ILE A 642 11.28 -6.46 8.73
CA ILE A 642 11.63 -5.08 8.31
C ILE A 642 10.36 -4.21 8.25
N LYS A 643 9.31 -4.66 7.54
CA LYS A 643 8.00 -4.00 7.48
C LYS A 643 7.44 -3.74 8.89
N SER A 644 7.43 -4.76 9.74
CA SER A 644 6.95 -4.66 11.12
C SER A 644 7.78 -3.70 11.96
N ALA A 645 9.10 -3.64 11.79
CA ALA A 645 9.93 -2.72 12.55
C ALA A 645 9.64 -1.26 12.18
N LEU A 646 9.45 -0.97 10.89
CA LEU A 646 9.10 0.36 10.37
C LEU A 646 7.72 0.80 10.86
N MET A 647 6.71 -0.07 10.76
CA MET A 647 5.35 0.23 11.23
C MET A 647 5.30 0.37 12.76
N THR A 648 5.85 -0.58 13.52
CA THR A 648 5.61 -0.64 14.97
C THR A 648 6.38 0.39 15.81
N THR A 649 7.25 1.16 15.16
CA THR A 649 8.08 2.18 15.80
C THR A 649 7.93 3.56 15.16
N ALA A 650 6.95 3.72 14.27
CA ALA A 650 6.63 4.99 13.61
C ALA A 650 6.24 6.09 14.61
N ASP A 651 6.55 7.33 14.24
CA ASP A 651 6.20 8.54 15.01
C ASP A 651 4.83 9.10 14.60
N PRO A 652 4.09 9.80 15.49
CA PRO A 652 2.79 10.37 15.16
C PRO A 652 2.86 11.43 14.04
N VAL A 653 1.94 11.31 13.08
CA VAL A 653 1.65 12.34 12.06
C VAL A 653 0.67 13.36 12.64
N LYS A 654 0.72 14.61 12.17
CA LYS A 654 -0.04 15.74 12.68
C LYS A 654 -1.21 16.14 11.79
N ASN A 655 -2.16 16.85 12.39
CA ASN A 655 -3.12 17.72 11.72
C ASN A 655 -2.60 19.16 11.70
N SER A 656 -3.24 20.03 10.93
CA SER A 656 -2.91 21.47 10.82
C SER A 656 -3.06 22.25 12.15
N ASP A 657 -3.85 21.75 13.10
CA ASP A 657 -3.97 22.32 14.46
C ASP A 657 -2.88 21.85 15.45
N GLY A 658 -2.01 20.93 15.03
CA GLY A 658 -0.92 20.36 15.82
C GLY A 658 -1.31 19.15 16.67
N SER A 659 -2.56 18.69 16.62
CA SER A 659 -2.97 17.41 17.19
C SER A 659 -2.40 16.22 16.41
N ASP A 660 -2.30 15.05 17.05
CA ASP A 660 -1.93 13.81 16.38
C ASP A 660 -3.09 13.35 15.48
N ASN A 661 -2.82 13.15 14.20
CA ASN A 661 -3.80 12.60 13.26
C ASN A 661 -4.11 11.14 13.64
N GLN A 662 -5.37 10.88 13.98
CA GLN A 662 -5.85 9.56 14.43
C GLN A 662 -6.42 8.72 13.26
N ASP A 663 -6.49 9.24 12.04
CA ASP A 663 -6.97 8.49 10.89
C ASP A 663 -5.89 7.52 10.40
N ASN A 664 -6.00 6.26 10.82
CA ASN A 664 -5.11 5.19 10.39
C ASN A 664 -5.24 4.88 8.88
N PHE A 665 -6.37 5.19 8.23
CA PHE A 665 -6.50 5.02 6.77
C PHE A 665 -5.79 6.13 5.98
N ALA A 666 -5.42 7.24 6.61
CA ALA A 666 -4.53 8.25 6.03
C ALA A 666 -3.06 8.07 6.44
N THR A 667 -2.81 7.70 7.71
CA THR A 667 -1.47 7.69 8.31
C THR A 667 -0.78 6.32 8.32
N GLY A 668 -1.52 5.24 8.11
CA GLY A 668 -1.04 3.88 8.37
C GLY A 668 -0.67 3.68 9.84
N ALA A 669 0.56 3.27 10.11
CA ALA A 669 1.11 3.25 11.46
C ALA A 669 1.72 4.60 11.93
N GLY A 670 1.81 5.60 11.06
CA GLY A 670 2.48 6.88 11.31
C GLY A 670 3.71 7.11 10.42
N SER A 671 4.55 8.09 10.77
CA SER A 671 5.79 8.42 10.06
C SER A 671 6.91 7.43 10.36
N ALA A 672 7.44 6.74 9.35
CA ALA A 672 8.53 5.79 9.51
C ALA A 672 9.79 6.41 10.12
N ASN A 673 10.34 5.77 11.17
CA ASN A 673 11.55 6.24 11.87
C ASN A 673 12.71 5.23 11.73
N PRO A 674 13.75 5.53 10.94
CA PRO A 674 14.84 4.59 10.65
C PRO A 674 15.76 4.32 11.85
N LYS A 675 15.76 5.18 12.87
CA LYS A 675 16.56 4.99 14.08
C LYS A 675 15.85 4.05 15.06
N ALA A 676 14.54 4.21 15.19
CA ALA A 676 13.67 3.42 16.04
C ALA A 676 13.51 1.99 15.52
N ALA A 677 13.22 1.85 14.21
CA ALA A 677 13.06 0.56 13.53
C ALA A 677 14.32 -0.33 13.60
N ALA A 678 15.49 0.24 13.91
CA ALA A 678 16.71 -0.53 14.10
C ALA A 678 16.72 -1.38 15.40
N ALA A 679 15.79 -1.16 16.33
CA ALA A 679 15.69 -1.90 17.60
C ALA A 679 14.24 -1.97 18.13
N PRO A 680 13.28 -2.54 17.38
CA PRO A 680 11.84 -2.44 17.66
C PRO A 680 11.40 -3.26 18.88
N GLY A 681 12.24 -4.18 19.37
CA GLY A 681 11.93 -5.01 20.53
C GLY A 681 11.12 -6.27 20.19
N LEU A 682 9.98 -6.11 19.53
CA LEU A 682 9.17 -7.19 18.95
C LEU A 682 8.91 -6.90 17.47
N VAL A 683 8.64 -7.92 16.68
CA VAL A 683 8.13 -7.84 15.31
C VAL A 683 6.99 -8.85 15.09
N TYR A 684 6.13 -8.56 14.13
CA TYR A 684 5.08 -9.45 13.61
C TYR A 684 5.53 -9.93 12.23
N GLU A 685 5.56 -11.23 12.02
CA GLU A 685 6.02 -11.84 10.78
C GLU A 685 4.92 -12.76 10.23
N SER A 686 4.52 -12.52 8.99
CA SER A 686 3.73 -13.47 8.19
C SER A 686 4.64 -14.16 7.17
N ASP A 687 4.23 -15.34 6.71
CA ASP A 687 4.99 -16.18 5.81
C ASP A 687 4.15 -16.64 4.61
N ALA A 688 4.81 -17.27 3.63
CA ALA A 688 4.17 -17.85 2.45
C ALA A 688 2.99 -18.76 2.80
N LYS A 689 3.07 -19.51 3.90
CA LYS A 689 1.98 -20.39 4.34
C LYS A 689 0.75 -19.59 4.80
N GLN A 690 0.93 -18.52 5.56
CA GLN A 690 -0.20 -17.64 5.91
C GLN A 690 -0.77 -16.95 4.67
N TRP A 691 0.06 -16.54 3.72
CA TRP A 691 -0.40 -15.94 2.47
C TRP A 691 -1.18 -16.94 1.62
N ASP A 692 -0.71 -18.18 1.49
CA ASP A 692 -1.42 -19.23 0.75
C ASP A 692 -2.76 -19.58 1.42
N SER A 693 -2.78 -19.73 2.75
CA SER A 693 -4.03 -19.93 3.48
C SER A 693 -5.00 -18.74 3.38
N LEU A 694 -4.53 -17.51 3.21
CA LEU A 694 -5.39 -16.36 2.88
C LEU A 694 -5.98 -16.51 1.48
N LEU A 695 -5.13 -16.85 0.49
CA LEU A 695 -5.51 -16.98 -0.92
C LEU A 695 -6.49 -18.14 -1.19
N PHE A 696 -6.43 -19.20 -0.38
CA PHE A 696 -7.36 -20.33 -0.45
C PHE A 696 -8.57 -20.20 0.50
N GLY A 697 -8.68 -19.09 1.27
CA GLY A 697 -9.78 -18.88 2.22
C GLY A 697 -9.73 -19.72 3.50
N ASP A 698 -8.60 -20.40 3.77
CA ASP A 698 -8.37 -21.16 5.01
C ASP A 698 -8.27 -20.24 6.25
N ILE A 699 -7.82 -18.99 6.07
CA ILE A 699 -7.78 -17.96 7.13
C ILE A 699 -8.36 -16.63 6.64
N ALA A 700 -9.02 -15.92 7.54
CA ALA A 700 -9.48 -14.56 7.30
C ALA A 700 -8.30 -13.56 7.28
N GLY A 701 -8.45 -12.45 6.54
CA GLY A 701 -7.44 -11.38 6.48
C GLY A 701 -7.01 -10.90 7.86
N ARG A 702 -7.97 -10.77 8.81
CA ARG A 702 -7.69 -10.29 10.16
C ARG A 702 -6.72 -11.17 10.93
N ASP A 703 -6.55 -12.45 10.57
CA ASP A 703 -5.68 -13.42 11.26
C ASP A 703 -4.30 -13.64 10.60
N VAL A 704 -4.03 -13.01 9.44
CA VAL A 704 -2.65 -12.91 8.93
C VAL A 704 -1.82 -12.09 9.93
N ASN A 705 -0.59 -12.51 10.19
CA ASN A 705 0.22 -11.94 11.27
C ASN A 705 0.93 -10.62 10.86
N VAL A 706 0.12 -9.60 10.57
CA VAL A 706 0.56 -8.23 10.25
C VAL A 706 0.56 -7.33 11.51
N PRO A 707 1.41 -6.29 11.56
CA PRO A 707 1.56 -5.38 12.71
C PRO A 707 0.40 -4.38 12.89
N SER A 708 -0.79 -4.67 12.36
CA SER A 708 -2.01 -3.87 12.45
C SER A 708 -3.23 -4.77 12.68
N VAL A 709 -4.35 -4.19 13.11
CA VAL A 709 -5.63 -4.90 13.25
C VAL A 709 -6.73 -4.08 12.60
N VAL A 710 -7.34 -4.61 11.53
CA VAL A 710 -8.57 -4.06 10.95
C VAL A 710 -9.69 -5.08 11.13
N VAL A 711 -10.86 -4.64 11.58
CA VAL A 711 -12.06 -5.48 11.68
C VAL A 711 -13.30 -4.69 11.23
N PRO A 712 -13.93 -5.02 10.07
CA PRO A 712 -15.07 -4.30 9.51
C PRO A 712 -16.42 -4.61 10.19
N ASP A 713 -16.47 -5.61 11.06
CA ASP A 713 -17.70 -6.32 11.45
C ASP A 713 -17.78 -6.71 12.94
N VAL A 714 -17.37 -5.84 13.87
CA VAL A 714 -17.35 -6.18 15.32
C VAL A 714 -18.79 -6.31 15.88
N VAL A 715 -19.36 -7.52 15.78
CA VAL A 715 -20.67 -7.90 16.31
C VAL A 715 -20.55 -8.23 17.80
N GLY A 716 -20.53 -7.19 18.63
CA GLY A 716 -20.50 -7.30 20.09
C GLY A 716 -19.14 -7.67 20.67
N SER A 717 -18.56 -8.81 20.25
CA SER A 717 -17.16 -9.17 20.50
C SER A 717 -16.64 -10.14 19.42
N THR A 718 -15.35 -10.03 19.11
CA THR A 718 -14.61 -10.93 18.21
C THR A 718 -13.23 -11.25 18.79
N GLU A 719 -12.54 -12.23 18.24
CA GLU A 719 -11.14 -12.55 18.56
C GLU A 719 -10.26 -12.41 17.31
N VAL A 720 -9.01 -12.03 17.51
CA VAL A 720 -7.97 -11.91 16.47
C VAL A 720 -6.67 -12.50 17.02
N LYS A 721 -5.95 -13.30 16.24
CA LYS A 721 -4.67 -13.89 16.69
C LYS A 721 -3.45 -13.14 16.15
N ARG A 722 -2.43 -12.96 16.98
CA ARG A 722 -1.12 -12.44 16.56
C ARG A 722 0.01 -13.27 17.15
N THR A 723 1.12 -13.37 16.44
CA THR A 723 2.39 -13.93 16.93
C THR A 723 3.45 -12.85 16.94
N VAL A 724 4.02 -12.57 18.11
CA VAL A 724 5.12 -11.62 18.27
C VAL A 724 6.46 -12.36 18.41
N THR A 725 7.45 -12.01 17.61
CA THR A 725 8.84 -12.50 17.68
C THR A 725 9.73 -11.44 18.32
N ALA A 726 10.55 -11.81 19.31
CA ALA A 726 11.38 -10.86 20.03
C ALA A 726 12.75 -10.63 19.36
N THR A 727 13.05 -9.39 18.96
CA THR A 727 14.36 -9.00 18.37
C THR A 727 15.46 -8.79 19.41
N GLN A 728 15.09 -8.69 20.69
CA GLN A 728 15.97 -8.63 21.85
C GLN A 728 15.35 -9.40 23.03
N ALA A 729 16.11 -9.76 24.06
CA ALA A 729 15.51 -10.35 25.27
C ALA A 729 14.74 -9.28 26.08
N GLY A 730 13.55 -9.62 26.59
CA GLY A 730 12.71 -8.68 27.32
C GLY A 730 11.44 -9.26 27.94
N THR A 731 10.71 -8.39 28.63
CA THR A 731 9.33 -8.59 29.08
C THR A 731 8.53 -7.38 28.61
N TRP A 732 7.38 -7.63 27.98
CA TRP A 732 6.47 -6.60 27.49
C TRP A 732 5.07 -6.83 28.03
N LYS A 733 4.37 -5.74 28.32
CA LYS A 733 2.99 -5.74 28.80
C LYS A 733 2.09 -5.11 27.74
N PHE A 734 0.92 -5.73 27.50
CA PHE A 734 -0.08 -5.20 26.58
C PHE A 734 -0.84 -4.00 27.16
N THR A 735 -1.07 -3.00 26.32
CA THR A 735 -2.00 -1.88 26.51
C THR A 735 -2.73 -1.57 25.20
N SER A 736 -3.84 -0.85 25.26
CA SER A 736 -4.61 -0.43 24.07
C SER A 736 -5.44 0.81 24.37
N ASP A 737 -5.59 1.67 23.37
CA ASP A 737 -6.50 2.82 23.39
C ASP A 737 -7.24 2.89 22.05
N VAL A 738 -8.52 2.51 22.06
CA VAL A 738 -9.42 2.56 20.90
C VAL A 738 -10.79 3.02 21.41
N PRO A 739 -11.26 4.22 21.04
CA PRO A 739 -12.52 4.76 21.56
C PRO A 739 -13.70 3.79 21.37
N GLY A 740 -14.54 3.64 22.39
CA GLY A 740 -15.74 2.80 22.31
C GLY A 740 -15.52 1.27 22.22
N PHE A 741 -14.28 0.80 22.36
CA PHE A 741 -13.91 -0.62 22.41
C PHE A 741 -13.01 -0.95 23.61
N GLU A 742 -13.07 -2.19 24.07
CA GLU A 742 -12.12 -2.78 25.00
C GLU A 742 -11.36 -3.91 24.30
N ILE A 743 -10.03 -3.90 24.36
CA ILE A 743 -9.17 -4.94 23.79
C ILE A 743 -8.38 -5.62 24.91
N LYS A 744 -8.40 -6.96 24.94
CA LYS A 744 -7.69 -7.78 25.93
C LYS A 744 -6.80 -8.79 25.25
N ALA A 745 -5.50 -8.70 25.50
CA ALA A 745 -4.52 -9.71 25.11
C ALA A 745 -4.48 -10.88 26.11
N SER A 746 -4.40 -12.10 25.59
CA SER A 746 -4.14 -13.33 26.34
C SER A 746 -2.99 -14.11 25.66
N PRO A 747 -1.80 -14.18 26.27
CA PRO A 747 -1.40 -13.55 27.54
C PRO A 747 -1.22 -12.03 27.42
N SER A 748 -1.57 -11.29 28.49
CA SER A 748 -1.41 -9.83 28.56
C SER A 748 0.02 -9.37 28.90
N THR A 749 0.96 -10.31 29.04
CA THR A 749 2.39 -10.06 29.27
C THR A 749 3.18 -11.21 28.69
N VAL A 750 4.15 -10.89 27.82
CA VAL A 750 5.07 -11.87 27.21
C VAL A 750 6.48 -11.65 27.74
N THR A 751 7.23 -12.72 27.97
CA THR A 751 8.65 -12.69 28.35
C THR A 751 9.40 -13.64 27.44
N LEU A 752 10.31 -13.09 26.63
CA LEU A 752 10.90 -13.77 25.48
C LEU A 752 12.41 -13.52 25.44
N ALA A 753 13.18 -14.53 25.04
CA ALA A 753 14.56 -14.37 24.59
C ALA A 753 14.62 -13.81 23.15
N LYS A 754 15.78 -13.30 22.69
CA LYS A 754 15.94 -12.95 21.25
C LYS A 754 15.66 -14.19 20.40
N GLY A 755 14.85 -14.05 19.36
CA GLY A 755 14.44 -15.10 18.43
C GLY A 755 13.34 -16.03 18.96
N GLN A 756 12.78 -15.75 20.14
CA GLN A 756 11.64 -16.49 20.68
C GLN A 756 10.34 -15.76 20.32
N SER A 757 9.30 -16.51 19.96
CA SER A 757 7.98 -15.99 19.64
C SER A 757 6.91 -16.43 20.65
N ALA A 758 5.78 -15.71 20.67
CA ALA A 758 4.57 -16.10 21.41
C ALA A 758 3.30 -15.75 20.62
N GLU A 759 2.37 -16.70 20.54
CA GLU A 759 0.97 -16.45 20.11
C GLU A 759 0.22 -15.69 21.22
N VAL A 760 -0.60 -14.73 20.82
CA VAL A 760 -1.46 -13.90 21.66
C VAL A 760 -2.83 -13.79 21.00
N THR A 761 -3.88 -14.15 21.73
CA THR A 761 -5.27 -13.87 21.33
C THR A 761 -5.66 -12.47 21.81
N LEU A 762 -6.18 -11.65 20.91
CA LEU A 762 -6.77 -10.34 21.18
C LEU A 762 -8.30 -10.50 21.17
N THR A 763 -8.93 -10.45 22.35
CA THR A 763 -10.39 -10.38 22.44
C THR A 763 -10.81 -8.91 22.35
N ILE A 764 -11.55 -8.55 21.31
CA ILE A 764 -12.04 -7.20 21.01
C ILE A 764 -13.53 -7.16 21.35
N SER A 765 -13.95 -6.25 22.23
CA SER A 765 -15.33 -6.10 22.69
C SER A 765 -15.82 -4.67 22.50
N ARG A 766 -16.98 -4.48 21.84
CA ARG A 766 -17.63 -3.17 21.76
C ARG A 766 -18.16 -2.75 23.13
N THR A 767 -17.81 -1.57 23.62
CA THR A 767 -18.46 -0.94 24.77
C THR A 767 -19.63 -0.07 24.30
N ASP A 768 -19.30 1.05 23.69
CA ASP A 768 -20.21 2.16 23.34
C ASP A 768 -19.87 2.83 22.01
N ALA A 769 -18.91 2.29 21.23
CA ALA A 769 -18.62 2.75 19.86
C ALA A 769 -19.88 2.85 19.00
N GLU A 770 -19.94 3.87 18.14
CA GLU A 770 -21.04 4.09 17.21
C GLU A 770 -21.16 2.91 16.22
N LEU A 771 -22.39 2.59 15.82
CA LEU A 771 -22.66 1.50 14.90
C LEU A 771 -22.46 1.97 13.46
N ASP A 772 -21.83 1.12 12.66
CA ASP A 772 -21.48 1.36 11.25
C ASP A 772 -20.58 2.59 10.98
N THR A 773 -19.85 3.05 12.00
CA THR A 773 -18.77 4.06 11.88
C THR A 773 -17.42 3.39 12.12
N TRP A 774 -16.41 3.71 11.30
CA TRP A 774 -15.03 3.32 11.54
C TRP A 774 -14.47 4.07 12.76
N THR A 775 -13.82 3.34 13.67
CA THR A 775 -13.15 3.91 14.84
C THR A 775 -11.68 3.51 14.83
N HIS A 776 -10.81 4.49 14.98
CA HIS A 776 -9.36 4.33 14.93
C HIS A 776 -8.75 4.45 16.33
N GLY A 777 -7.61 3.79 16.52
CA GLY A 777 -6.81 3.84 17.74
C GLY A 777 -5.59 2.95 17.60
N SER A 778 -5.05 2.47 18.73
CA SER A 778 -3.84 1.64 18.74
C SER A 778 -3.81 0.61 19.87
N MET A 779 -2.92 -0.37 19.73
CA MET A 779 -2.48 -1.29 20.78
C MET A 779 -0.97 -1.25 20.92
N SER A 780 -0.43 -1.53 22.10
CA SER A 780 0.99 -1.39 22.40
C SER A 780 1.53 -2.53 23.25
N TRP A 781 2.75 -2.95 22.96
CA TRP A 781 3.58 -3.75 23.85
C TRP A 781 4.62 -2.85 24.54
N GLU A 782 4.34 -2.50 25.78
CA GLU A 782 5.17 -1.59 26.58
C GLU A 782 6.28 -2.33 27.32
N ARG A 783 7.48 -1.75 27.31
CA ARG A 783 8.62 -2.15 28.15
C ARG A 783 9.18 -0.92 28.88
N PRO A 784 9.40 -0.95 30.21
CA PRO A 784 9.90 0.20 30.95
C PRO A 784 11.23 0.74 30.40
N ALA A 785 11.28 2.06 30.16
CA ALA A 785 12.44 2.79 29.63
C ALA A 785 12.98 2.30 28.27
N ALA A 786 12.14 1.64 27.47
CA ALA A 786 12.38 1.31 26.07
C ALA A 786 11.25 1.91 25.20
N GLN A 787 11.43 1.88 23.89
CA GLN A 787 10.36 2.23 22.95
C GLN A 787 9.23 1.19 23.02
N SER A 788 7.99 1.65 22.91
CA SER A 788 6.80 0.80 22.78
C SER A 788 6.73 0.20 21.39
N VAL A 789 6.17 -1.01 21.28
CA VAL A 789 5.84 -1.63 20.00
C VAL A 789 4.36 -1.37 19.72
N THR A 790 4.07 -0.34 18.93
CA THR A 790 2.72 0.18 18.74
C THR A 790 2.12 -0.30 17.41
N SER A 791 0.93 -0.87 17.44
CA SER A 791 0.20 -1.32 16.26
C SER A 791 -1.08 -0.50 16.09
N PRO A 792 -1.36 0.08 14.90
CA PRO A 792 -2.63 0.73 14.64
C PRO A 792 -3.78 -0.28 14.63
N VAL A 793 -4.94 0.16 15.13
CA VAL A 793 -6.16 -0.64 15.26
C VAL A 793 -7.33 0.15 14.67
N THR A 794 -8.15 -0.48 13.82
CA THR A 794 -9.29 0.17 13.15
C THR A 794 -10.48 -0.77 13.08
N LEU A 795 -11.56 -0.40 13.77
CA LEU A 795 -12.69 -1.27 14.06
C LEU A 795 -13.99 -0.60 13.64
N LYS A 796 -14.88 -1.36 13.01
CA LYS A 796 -16.26 -0.93 12.70
C LYS A 796 -17.22 -1.80 13.49
N ALA A 797 -18.03 -1.19 14.35
CA ALA A 797 -19.04 -1.92 15.12
C ALA A 797 -20.28 -2.21 14.27
N LYS A 798 -20.82 -3.42 14.36
CA LYS A 798 -22.08 -3.79 13.68
C LYS A 798 -23.19 -4.09 14.67
N ALA A 799 -24.42 -3.74 14.29
CA ALA A 799 -25.61 -3.96 15.12
C ALA A 799 -25.91 -5.45 15.29
N ALA A 800 -25.69 -6.23 14.23
CA ALA A 800 -25.82 -7.68 14.15
C ALA A 800 -24.99 -8.22 12.96
N SER A 801 -24.84 -9.54 12.88
CA SER A 801 -24.62 -10.28 11.63
C SER A 801 -25.85 -11.14 11.35
N VAL A 802 -26.17 -11.35 10.08
CA VAL A 802 -27.31 -12.18 9.64
C VAL A 802 -26.78 -13.35 8.82
N THR A 803 -27.39 -14.52 8.98
CA THR A 803 -26.98 -15.75 8.31
C THR A 803 -28.21 -16.60 7.97
N ALA A 804 -28.43 -16.89 6.69
CA ALA A 804 -29.45 -17.81 6.19
C ALA A 804 -28.99 -19.28 6.30
N GLU A 805 -29.84 -20.25 5.98
CA GLU A 805 -29.51 -21.68 6.12
C GLU A 805 -28.35 -22.12 5.20
N ASN A 806 -28.11 -21.39 4.11
CA ASN A 806 -26.96 -21.57 3.21
C ASN A 806 -25.60 -21.11 3.80
N GLY A 807 -25.59 -20.50 5.00
CA GLY A 807 -24.38 -19.99 5.66
C GLY A 807 -23.94 -18.59 5.21
N THR A 808 -24.67 -17.93 4.32
CA THR A 808 -24.41 -16.57 3.83
C THR A 808 -25.42 -15.57 4.40
N ALA A 809 -25.24 -14.26 4.15
CA ALA A 809 -26.25 -13.27 4.49
C ALA A 809 -27.43 -13.22 3.51
N ASP A 810 -27.31 -13.87 2.34
CA ASP A 810 -28.20 -13.69 1.20
C ASP A 810 -29.17 -14.86 1.04
N ILE A 811 -30.38 -14.53 0.59
CA ILE A 811 -31.52 -15.43 0.45
C ILE A 811 -31.73 -15.68 -1.05
N VAL A 812 -31.55 -16.93 -1.48
CA VAL A 812 -31.81 -17.37 -2.85
C VAL A 812 -32.78 -18.55 -2.79
N ASP A 813 -33.94 -18.43 -3.43
CA ASP A 813 -35.01 -19.43 -3.36
C ASP A 813 -35.90 -19.38 -4.62
N GLU A 814 -36.90 -20.26 -4.71
CA GLU A 814 -37.76 -20.39 -5.90
C GLU A 814 -39.26 -20.31 -5.58
N GLY A 815 -40.04 -19.95 -6.60
CA GLY A 815 -41.50 -20.05 -6.58
C GLY A 815 -42.25 -18.77 -6.20
N ALA A 816 -43.50 -18.71 -6.67
CA ALA A 816 -44.35 -17.51 -6.58
C ALA A 816 -44.69 -17.05 -5.15
N SER A 817 -44.46 -17.88 -4.14
CA SER A 817 -44.62 -17.58 -2.71
C SER A 817 -43.83 -18.59 -1.87
N GLY A 818 -43.20 -18.14 -0.80
CA GLY A 818 -42.38 -18.98 0.07
C GLY A 818 -41.87 -18.24 1.31
N SER A 819 -41.03 -18.91 2.09
CA SER A 819 -40.47 -18.36 3.33
C SER A 819 -39.14 -19.02 3.68
N HIS A 820 -38.18 -18.22 4.14
CA HIS A 820 -36.84 -18.66 4.52
C HIS A 820 -36.50 -18.15 5.93
N ASP A 821 -35.98 -19.04 6.78
CA ASP A 821 -35.53 -18.68 8.14
C ASP A 821 -34.11 -18.09 8.08
N VAL A 822 -33.85 -17.03 8.85
CA VAL A 822 -32.52 -16.45 9.02
C VAL A 822 -32.17 -16.27 10.50
N GLU A 823 -30.89 -16.44 10.81
CA GLU A 823 -30.31 -16.29 12.13
C GLU A 823 -29.63 -14.92 12.29
N VAL A 824 -30.13 -14.11 13.21
CA VAL A 824 -29.62 -12.77 13.52
C VAL A 824 -28.81 -12.84 14.81
N LYS A 825 -27.48 -12.85 14.70
CA LYS A 825 -26.56 -12.77 15.83
C LYS A 825 -26.31 -11.31 16.20
N ALA A 826 -26.77 -10.88 17.36
CA ALA A 826 -26.82 -9.46 17.69
C ALA A 826 -25.58 -8.92 18.43
N GLY A 827 -25.10 -7.76 18.02
CA GLY A 827 -24.09 -6.94 18.71
C GLY A 827 -24.67 -5.99 19.77
N ILE A 828 -26.00 -5.86 19.81
CA ILE A 828 -26.77 -4.99 20.72
C ILE A 828 -27.89 -5.75 21.44
N THR A 829 -28.42 -5.14 22.52
CA THR A 829 -29.65 -5.59 23.17
C THR A 829 -30.73 -4.53 22.94
N GLY A 830 -31.89 -4.93 22.42
CA GLY A 830 -32.96 -4.02 22.02
C GLY A 830 -33.82 -4.64 20.91
N GLU A 831 -34.16 -3.84 19.92
CA GLU A 831 -34.96 -4.20 18.76
C GLU A 831 -34.22 -3.75 17.49
N LEU A 832 -34.25 -4.59 16.45
CA LEU A 832 -33.89 -4.20 15.08
C LEU A 832 -35.20 -4.00 14.29
N THR A 833 -35.25 -3.03 13.39
CA THR A 833 -36.43 -2.76 12.57
C THR A 833 -36.05 -2.90 11.10
N PRO A 834 -36.12 -4.11 10.52
CA PRO A 834 -35.74 -4.31 9.12
C PRO A 834 -36.61 -3.46 8.18
N THR A 835 -35.95 -2.78 7.23
CA THR A 835 -36.59 -2.08 6.11
C THR A 835 -36.31 -2.82 4.81
N ILE A 836 -37.23 -2.73 3.86
CA ILE A 836 -37.18 -3.48 2.60
C ILE A 836 -37.12 -2.50 1.42
N ALA A 837 -36.22 -2.79 0.49
CA ALA A 837 -36.23 -2.30 -0.89
C ALA A 837 -36.50 -3.48 -1.82
N GLY A 838 -37.34 -3.31 -2.84
CA GLY A 838 -37.94 -4.43 -3.57
C GLY A 838 -39.05 -5.12 -2.76
N LEU A 839 -39.38 -6.38 -3.02
CA LEU A 839 -38.81 -7.30 -4.02
C LEU A 839 -39.31 -6.89 -5.42
N ASN A 840 -38.44 -6.32 -6.26
CA ASN A 840 -38.79 -5.87 -7.62
C ASN A 840 -38.50 -6.98 -8.65
N GLN A 841 -39.26 -7.03 -9.74
CA GLN A 841 -38.97 -7.92 -10.86
C GLN A 841 -37.81 -7.35 -11.69
N SER A 842 -36.88 -8.21 -12.10
CA SER A 842 -35.83 -7.90 -13.07
C SER A 842 -36.43 -7.80 -14.47
N GLU A 843 -36.04 -6.79 -15.26
CA GLU A 843 -36.39 -6.71 -16.67
C GLU A 843 -35.32 -7.40 -17.51
N SER A 844 -35.56 -8.67 -17.86
CA SER A 844 -34.63 -9.50 -18.64
C SER A 844 -34.91 -9.43 -20.14
N GLU A 845 -33.86 -9.28 -20.95
CA GLU A 845 -33.91 -9.30 -22.43
C GLU A 845 -32.96 -10.36 -22.98
N ALA A 846 -33.46 -11.31 -23.78
CA ALA A 846 -32.63 -12.29 -24.45
C ALA A 846 -31.96 -11.67 -25.69
N ILE A 847 -30.64 -11.76 -25.77
CA ILE A 847 -29.80 -11.22 -26.84
C ILE A 847 -28.93 -12.31 -27.46
N THR A 848 -28.77 -12.29 -28.78
CA THR A 848 -27.80 -13.15 -29.48
C THR A 848 -26.72 -12.28 -30.10
N LYS A 849 -25.45 -12.55 -29.77
CA LYS A 849 -24.29 -11.86 -30.36
C LYS A 849 -23.22 -12.86 -30.78
N LYS A 850 -22.21 -12.39 -31.52
CA LYS A 850 -21.10 -13.19 -32.04
C LYS A 850 -19.79 -12.42 -31.82
N PRO A 851 -18.70 -13.06 -31.36
CA PRO A 851 -17.45 -12.37 -31.12
C PRO A 851 -16.72 -11.91 -32.39
N GLY A 852 -15.79 -10.97 -32.21
CA GLY A 852 -14.85 -10.50 -33.23
C GLY A 852 -15.25 -9.24 -34.00
N GLY A 853 -16.34 -8.57 -33.63
CA GLY A 853 -16.63 -7.18 -34.01
C GLY A 853 -15.99 -6.19 -33.03
N GLU A 854 -15.79 -4.95 -33.46
CA GLU A 854 -15.27 -3.89 -32.57
C GLU A 854 -16.32 -3.50 -31.51
N LEU A 855 -15.86 -3.14 -30.30
CA LEU A 855 -16.70 -2.49 -29.29
C LEU A 855 -17.14 -1.12 -29.83
N ASP A 856 -18.45 -0.84 -29.80
CA ASP A 856 -19.05 0.36 -30.39
C ASP A 856 -20.16 0.88 -29.48
N VAL A 857 -20.40 2.20 -29.51
CA VAL A 857 -21.54 2.87 -28.88
C VAL A 857 -22.81 2.81 -29.77
N ALA A 858 -22.75 2.06 -30.87
CA ALA A 858 -23.89 1.61 -31.67
C ALA A 858 -24.00 0.08 -31.68
N GLU A 859 -25.23 -0.43 -31.80
CA GLU A 859 -25.47 -1.88 -31.83
C GLU A 859 -24.83 -2.54 -33.07
N ASN A 860 -24.11 -3.66 -32.87
CA ASN A 860 -23.43 -4.40 -33.94
C ASN A 860 -23.53 -5.94 -33.74
N GLU A 861 -22.69 -6.74 -34.43
CA GLU A 861 -22.74 -8.21 -34.35
C GLU A 861 -22.25 -8.78 -33.00
N SER A 862 -21.36 -8.06 -32.30
CA SER A 862 -20.82 -8.43 -30.98
C SER A 862 -21.48 -7.65 -29.84
N THR A 863 -21.96 -6.44 -30.11
CA THR A 863 -22.45 -5.49 -29.11
C THR A 863 -23.97 -5.35 -29.12
N ALA A 864 -24.63 -5.53 -27.97
CA ALA A 864 -26.01 -5.12 -27.68
C ALA A 864 -26.03 -3.78 -26.93
N ILE A 865 -27.06 -2.96 -27.14
CA ILE A 865 -27.23 -1.68 -26.43
C ILE A 865 -28.67 -1.55 -25.91
N ARG A 866 -28.81 -1.14 -24.64
CA ARG A 866 -30.08 -0.90 -23.98
C ARG A 866 -30.08 0.43 -23.26
N GLU A 867 -30.98 1.34 -23.65
CA GLU A 867 -31.22 2.57 -22.92
C GLU A 867 -32.14 2.30 -21.73
N VAL A 868 -31.73 2.71 -20.52
CA VAL A 868 -32.53 2.54 -19.30
C VAL A 868 -32.75 3.90 -18.65
N ASN A 869 -34.01 4.30 -18.50
CA ASN A 869 -34.36 5.51 -17.75
C ASN A 869 -34.53 5.16 -16.27
N VAL A 870 -33.58 5.60 -15.43
CA VAL A 870 -33.64 5.44 -13.98
C VAL A 870 -34.44 6.59 -13.37
N ALA A 871 -35.46 6.24 -12.58
CA ALA A 871 -36.38 7.21 -11.98
C ALA A 871 -35.80 7.93 -10.74
N GLU A 872 -36.35 9.10 -10.42
CA GLU A 872 -36.06 9.80 -9.17
C GLU A 872 -36.57 8.98 -7.97
N GLY A 873 -35.70 8.68 -7.00
CA GLY A 873 -36.02 7.85 -5.83
C GLY A 873 -35.77 6.35 -5.99
N VAL A 874 -35.08 5.91 -7.04
CA VAL A 874 -34.50 4.56 -7.11
C VAL A 874 -33.33 4.47 -6.12
N GLU A 875 -33.32 3.44 -5.28
CA GLU A 875 -32.30 3.27 -4.24
C GLU A 875 -31.05 2.55 -4.77
N SER A 876 -31.22 1.64 -5.73
CA SER A 876 -30.14 0.98 -6.45
C SER A 876 -30.57 0.57 -7.86
N PHE A 877 -29.63 0.61 -8.81
CA PHE A 877 -29.82 0.18 -10.19
C PHE A 877 -28.76 -0.86 -10.55
N SER A 878 -29.19 -2.09 -10.82
CA SER A 878 -28.31 -3.20 -11.22
C SER A 878 -28.53 -3.57 -12.69
N VAL A 879 -27.45 -4.02 -13.32
CA VAL A 879 -27.39 -4.51 -14.69
C VAL A 879 -26.56 -5.78 -14.68
N ALA A 880 -27.00 -6.85 -15.35
CA ALA A 880 -26.21 -8.08 -15.48
C ALA A 880 -26.36 -8.65 -16.89
N ILE A 881 -25.28 -9.19 -17.44
CA ILE A 881 -25.30 -9.98 -18.67
C ILE A 881 -24.97 -11.44 -18.32
N ASN A 882 -25.94 -12.34 -18.51
CA ASN A 882 -25.81 -13.75 -18.19
C ASN A 882 -25.67 -14.56 -19.49
N SER A 883 -24.55 -15.23 -19.72
CA SER A 883 -24.36 -16.07 -20.90
C SER A 883 -25.30 -17.29 -20.91
N GLY A 884 -25.65 -17.76 -22.12
CA GLY A 884 -26.37 -19.02 -22.33
C GLY A 884 -25.46 -20.23 -22.54
N ARG A 885 -24.13 -20.07 -22.52
CA ARG A 885 -23.16 -21.16 -22.72
C ARG A 885 -21.89 -20.98 -21.87
N ALA A 886 -21.28 -22.09 -21.51
CA ALA A 886 -19.90 -22.05 -21.03
C ALA A 886 -18.92 -21.66 -22.15
N GLY A 887 -17.81 -21.02 -21.79
CA GLY A 887 -16.76 -20.60 -22.74
C GLY A 887 -17.13 -19.38 -23.60
N SER A 888 -17.98 -18.50 -23.07
CA SER A 888 -18.20 -17.13 -23.57
C SER A 888 -17.44 -16.11 -22.73
N ASP A 889 -17.28 -14.91 -23.25
CA ASP A 889 -16.61 -13.79 -22.58
C ASP A 889 -17.40 -12.50 -22.87
N TRP A 890 -18.18 -12.03 -21.90
CA TRP A 890 -19.14 -10.93 -22.06
C TRP A 890 -18.75 -9.71 -21.23
N ASP A 891 -18.30 -8.65 -21.89
CA ASP A 891 -18.06 -7.36 -21.24
C ASP A 891 -19.37 -6.58 -21.04
N LEU A 892 -19.43 -5.79 -19.98
CA LEU A 892 -20.54 -4.90 -19.63
C LEU A 892 -20.04 -3.46 -19.38
N PHE A 893 -20.57 -2.51 -20.14
CA PHE A 893 -20.28 -1.08 -20.02
C PHE A 893 -21.56 -0.30 -19.75
N VAL A 894 -21.53 0.63 -18.80
CA VAL A 894 -22.67 1.44 -18.39
C VAL A 894 -22.28 2.92 -18.37
N PHE A 895 -22.85 3.71 -19.28
CA PHE A 895 -22.72 5.16 -19.27
C PHE A 895 -23.82 5.80 -18.41
N THR A 896 -23.41 6.67 -17.49
CA THR A 896 -24.33 7.43 -16.63
C THR A 896 -24.89 8.68 -17.34
N PRO A 897 -25.95 9.32 -16.81
CA PRO A 897 -26.48 10.58 -17.36
C PRO A 897 -25.48 11.75 -17.42
N SER A 898 -24.36 11.67 -16.70
CA SER A 898 -23.27 12.68 -16.75
C SER A 898 -22.16 12.33 -17.76
N GLY A 899 -22.27 11.21 -18.48
CA GLY A 899 -21.25 10.71 -19.41
C GLY A 899 -20.08 9.98 -18.75
N GLN A 900 -20.19 9.62 -17.46
CA GLN A 900 -19.20 8.76 -16.81
C GLN A 900 -19.41 7.31 -17.28
N LEU A 901 -18.31 6.61 -17.60
CA LEU A 901 -18.30 5.18 -17.86
C LEU A 901 -18.11 4.39 -16.55
N ILE A 902 -18.85 3.29 -16.42
CA ILE A 902 -18.66 2.24 -15.41
C ILE A 902 -18.56 0.93 -16.19
N GLU A 903 -17.44 0.21 -16.04
CA GLU A 903 -17.16 -1.00 -16.83
C GLU A 903 -16.88 -2.23 -15.97
N ARG A 904 -17.19 -3.38 -16.56
CA ARG A 904 -16.93 -4.74 -16.08
C ARG A 904 -16.58 -5.57 -17.30
N ALA A 905 -15.28 -5.68 -17.54
CA ALA A 905 -14.70 -6.36 -18.68
C ALA A 905 -13.61 -7.30 -18.16
N THR A 906 -14.05 -8.42 -17.59
CA THR A 906 -13.17 -9.51 -17.13
C THR A 906 -13.47 -10.76 -17.96
N ALA A 907 -12.56 -11.74 -17.94
CA ALA A 907 -12.72 -13.01 -18.67
C ALA A 907 -13.80 -13.94 -18.07
N ALA A 908 -14.91 -13.37 -17.58
CA ALA A 908 -16.03 -14.07 -17.01
C ALA A 908 -17.09 -14.33 -18.08
N GLU A 909 -17.74 -15.50 -17.99
CA GLU A 909 -18.84 -15.84 -18.88
C GLU A 909 -20.05 -14.90 -18.70
N SER A 910 -20.10 -14.15 -17.59
CA SER A 910 -21.21 -13.27 -17.22
C SER A 910 -20.70 -12.16 -16.31
N GLU A 911 -21.22 -10.94 -16.49
CA GLU A 911 -20.77 -9.74 -15.79
C GLU A 911 -21.95 -8.98 -15.17
N ASP A 912 -21.73 -8.32 -14.03
CA ASP A 912 -22.73 -7.48 -13.38
C ASP A 912 -22.19 -6.17 -12.79
N VAL A 913 -23.01 -5.13 -12.88
CA VAL A 913 -22.77 -3.78 -12.37
C VAL A 913 -23.94 -3.37 -11.50
N THR A 914 -23.68 -2.94 -10.26
CA THR A 914 -24.68 -2.35 -9.37
C THR A 914 -24.30 -0.92 -8.96
N ILE A 915 -25.20 0.02 -9.24
CA ILE A 915 -25.06 1.46 -8.97
C ILE A 915 -26.01 1.84 -7.83
N ASN A 916 -25.46 2.08 -6.64
CA ASN A 916 -26.22 2.52 -5.47
C ASN A 916 -26.50 4.03 -5.53
N SER A 917 -27.71 4.44 -5.13
CA SER A 917 -28.19 5.84 -5.25
C SER A 917 -27.96 6.46 -6.64
N PRO A 918 -28.43 5.81 -7.73
CA PRO A 918 -28.18 6.27 -9.10
C PRO A 918 -28.76 7.67 -9.34
N ALA A 919 -28.05 8.47 -10.12
CA ALA A 919 -28.55 9.78 -10.55
C ALA A 919 -29.74 9.57 -11.50
N ALA A 920 -30.88 10.22 -11.22
CA ALA A 920 -32.06 10.10 -12.08
C ALA A 920 -31.77 10.60 -13.51
N GLY A 921 -32.13 9.80 -14.51
CA GLY A 921 -31.85 10.10 -15.91
C GLY A 921 -31.68 8.86 -16.79
N GLN A 922 -31.23 9.08 -18.02
CA GLN A 922 -30.99 8.03 -19.01
C GLN A 922 -29.58 7.46 -18.86
N TYR A 923 -29.51 6.14 -18.67
CA TYR A 923 -28.29 5.35 -18.73
C TYR A 923 -28.24 4.62 -20.07
N ILE A 924 -27.02 4.40 -20.60
CA ILE A 924 -26.80 3.56 -21.77
C ILE A 924 -26.01 2.34 -21.30
N VAL A 925 -26.65 1.18 -21.36
CA VAL A 925 -26.04 -0.13 -21.08
C VAL A 925 -25.57 -0.72 -22.40
N ILE A 926 -24.35 -1.26 -22.42
CA ILE A 926 -23.73 -1.92 -23.55
C ILE A 926 -23.22 -3.28 -23.07
N ALA A 927 -23.67 -4.36 -23.69
CA ALA A 927 -23.16 -5.71 -23.44
C ALA A 927 -22.45 -6.21 -24.70
N HIS A 928 -21.19 -6.61 -24.58
CA HIS A 928 -20.31 -6.94 -25.70
C HIS A 928 -19.74 -8.34 -25.56
N LEU A 929 -20.03 -9.22 -26.52
CA LEU A 929 -19.44 -10.55 -26.59
C LEU A 929 -18.03 -10.44 -27.18
N TYR A 930 -17.02 -10.39 -26.30
CA TYR A 930 -15.62 -10.25 -26.65
C TYR A 930 -15.10 -11.51 -27.35
N SER A 931 -15.30 -12.67 -26.74
CA SER A 931 -14.81 -13.97 -27.26
C SER A 931 -15.76 -15.14 -26.96
N THR A 932 -15.60 -16.23 -27.72
CA THR A 932 -16.13 -17.56 -27.40
C THR A 932 -15.12 -18.63 -27.85
N ASP A 933 -15.06 -19.76 -27.15
CA ASP A 933 -14.09 -20.85 -27.38
C ASP A 933 -13.98 -21.34 -28.84
N ASP A 934 -15.09 -21.28 -29.59
CA ASP A 934 -15.20 -21.74 -30.98
C ASP A 934 -15.44 -20.59 -31.98
N GLY A 935 -15.47 -19.33 -31.51
CA GLY A 935 -15.76 -18.14 -32.30
C GLY A 935 -17.19 -18.07 -32.85
N SER A 936 -18.11 -18.90 -32.33
CA SER A 936 -19.53 -18.87 -32.70
C SER A 936 -20.34 -17.95 -31.78
N SER A 937 -21.63 -17.78 -32.10
CA SER A 937 -22.53 -16.92 -31.35
C SER A 937 -22.90 -17.50 -29.98
N ASP A 938 -23.34 -16.59 -29.10
CA ASP A 938 -23.93 -16.90 -27.81
C ASP A 938 -25.30 -16.22 -27.67
N ASP A 939 -26.22 -16.91 -26.98
CA ASP A 939 -27.57 -16.50 -26.62
C ASP A 939 -27.58 -16.13 -25.12
N ALA A 940 -27.33 -14.86 -24.80
CA ALA A 940 -27.24 -14.38 -23.43
C ALA A 940 -28.52 -13.62 -22.98
N THR A 941 -28.63 -13.32 -21.69
CA THR A 941 -29.75 -12.58 -21.09
C THR A 941 -29.25 -11.33 -20.39
N LEU A 942 -29.57 -10.16 -20.95
CA LEU A 942 -29.31 -8.84 -20.38
C LEU A 942 -30.42 -8.46 -19.41
N GLU A 943 -30.13 -8.54 -18.12
CA GLU A 943 -31.01 -8.15 -17.02
C GLU A 943 -30.76 -6.72 -16.58
N THR A 944 -31.84 -5.99 -16.25
CA THR A 944 -31.75 -4.68 -15.58
C THR A 944 -32.79 -4.58 -14.47
N LEU A 945 -32.39 -4.11 -13.30
CA LEU A 945 -33.22 -4.03 -12.10
C LEU A 945 -33.13 -2.63 -11.48
N GLN A 946 -34.27 -1.95 -11.33
CA GLN A 946 -34.37 -0.74 -10.51
C GLN A 946 -35.02 -1.11 -9.17
N LEU A 947 -34.24 -1.06 -8.09
CA LEU A 947 -34.74 -1.26 -6.73
C LEU A 947 -35.37 0.02 -6.20
N THR A 948 -36.67 -0.06 -5.90
CA THR A 948 -37.44 0.99 -5.25
C THR A 948 -37.73 0.62 -3.79
N ALA A 949 -38.28 1.55 -3.01
CA ALA A 949 -38.84 1.24 -1.70
C ALA A 949 -39.87 0.08 -1.75
N ASP A 950 -40.06 -0.59 -0.61
CA ASP A 950 -40.95 -1.75 -0.36
C ASP A 950 -42.13 -1.90 -1.34
N ALA A 951 -42.06 -2.96 -2.16
CA ALA A 951 -43.08 -3.34 -3.14
C ALA A 951 -44.27 -4.11 -2.52
N GLY A 952 -44.23 -4.41 -1.21
CA GLY A 952 -45.33 -5.02 -0.45
C GLY A 952 -45.50 -6.53 -0.63
N ASN A 953 -44.52 -7.18 -1.27
CA ASN A 953 -44.50 -8.61 -1.61
C ASN A 953 -43.42 -9.41 -0.86
N LEU A 954 -42.63 -8.76 0.00
CA LEU A 954 -41.62 -9.34 0.88
C LEU A 954 -41.87 -8.86 2.32
N THR A 955 -41.70 -9.74 3.32
CA THR A 955 -41.89 -9.42 4.74
C THR A 955 -40.83 -10.09 5.62
N VAL A 956 -40.69 -9.58 6.85
CA VAL A 956 -39.86 -10.16 7.91
C VAL A 956 -40.71 -10.29 9.17
N ASP A 957 -40.73 -11.46 9.81
CA ASP A 957 -41.44 -11.71 11.08
C ASP A 957 -40.51 -12.31 12.14
N PRO A 958 -40.48 -11.79 13.39
CA PRO A 958 -41.13 -10.56 13.84
C PRO A 958 -40.42 -9.29 13.34
N ASN A 959 -41.19 -8.26 12.97
CA ASN A 959 -40.67 -6.90 12.76
C ASN A 959 -41.37 -5.92 13.72
N PRO A 960 -40.67 -5.29 14.68
CA PRO A 960 -39.22 -5.37 14.92
C PRO A 960 -38.75 -6.74 15.47
N VAL A 961 -37.50 -7.09 15.17
CA VAL A 961 -36.80 -8.29 15.65
C VAL A 961 -36.24 -8.02 17.05
N PRO A 962 -36.70 -8.72 18.11
CA PRO A 962 -36.15 -8.55 19.45
C PRO A 962 -34.79 -9.26 19.57
N VAL A 963 -33.77 -8.53 20.03
CA VAL A 963 -32.38 -8.99 20.05
C VAL A 963 -31.68 -8.78 21.40
N VAL A 964 -30.74 -9.68 21.70
CA VAL A 964 -29.91 -9.63 22.92
C VAL A 964 -28.44 -9.78 22.54
N LYS A 965 -27.57 -8.88 23.05
CA LYS A 965 -26.15 -8.84 22.70
C LYS A 965 -25.47 -10.20 22.96
N GLY A 966 -24.84 -10.75 21.92
CA GLY A 966 -24.14 -12.02 21.94
C GLY A 966 -25.05 -13.25 21.82
N GLN A 967 -26.35 -13.07 21.57
CA GLN A 967 -27.29 -14.17 21.28
C GLN A 967 -27.72 -14.14 19.82
N THR A 968 -28.17 -15.29 19.33
CA THR A 968 -28.79 -15.46 18.02
C THR A 968 -30.31 -15.50 18.17
N THR A 969 -31.03 -14.66 17.43
CA THR A 969 -32.48 -14.68 17.29
C THR A 969 -32.82 -15.25 15.90
N LYS A 970 -33.78 -16.20 15.82
CA LYS A 970 -34.37 -16.61 14.54
C LYS A 970 -35.49 -15.66 14.12
N THR A 971 -35.58 -15.39 12.83
CA THR A 971 -36.64 -14.59 12.19
C THR A 971 -36.88 -15.13 10.79
N THR A 972 -38.13 -15.05 10.31
CA THR A 972 -38.54 -15.63 9.04
C THR A 972 -38.75 -14.51 8.03
N VAL A 973 -38.10 -14.61 6.88
CA VAL A 973 -38.36 -13.79 5.70
C VAL A 973 -39.41 -14.51 4.86
N SER A 974 -40.38 -13.80 4.27
CA SER A 974 -41.43 -14.42 3.44
C SER A 974 -41.78 -13.57 2.24
N TRP A 975 -42.03 -14.20 1.09
CA TRP A 975 -42.47 -13.53 -0.13
C TRP A 975 -43.78 -14.13 -0.66
N SER A 976 -44.57 -13.33 -1.38
CA SER A 976 -45.79 -13.83 -2.01
C SER A 976 -46.25 -13.01 -3.21
N GLY A 977 -47.05 -13.63 -4.08
CA GLY A 977 -47.68 -12.97 -5.21
C GLY A 977 -46.74 -12.63 -6.37
N LEU A 978 -45.58 -13.28 -6.45
CA LEU A 978 -44.61 -13.07 -7.53
C LEU A 978 -45.12 -13.74 -8.82
N THR A 979 -44.95 -13.06 -9.96
CA THR A 979 -45.18 -13.67 -11.28
C THR A 979 -43.91 -14.31 -11.81
N GLU A 980 -44.04 -15.05 -12.90
CA GLU A 980 -42.92 -15.61 -13.67
C GLU A 980 -41.81 -14.57 -13.93
N GLY A 981 -40.55 -14.99 -13.80
CA GLY A 981 -39.34 -14.18 -13.91
C GLY A 981 -38.45 -14.18 -12.67
N THR A 982 -37.33 -13.47 -12.75
CA THR A 982 -36.38 -13.24 -11.65
C THR A 982 -36.80 -12.02 -10.85
N TRP A 983 -36.83 -12.13 -9.52
CA TRP A 983 -37.14 -11.04 -8.61
C TRP A 983 -35.97 -10.80 -7.66
N ARG A 984 -35.58 -9.54 -7.44
CA ARG A 984 -34.49 -9.17 -6.52
C ARG A 984 -34.89 -8.05 -5.55
N GLY A 985 -34.33 -8.07 -4.35
CA GLY A 985 -34.63 -7.13 -3.26
C GLY A 985 -33.54 -7.09 -2.20
N VAL A 986 -33.61 -6.14 -1.28
CA VAL A 986 -32.65 -5.97 -0.19
C VAL A 986 -33.38 -5.73 1.13
N ILE A 987 -33.02 -6.49 2.15
CA ILE A 987 -33.46 -6.30 3.54
C ILE A 987 -32.32 -5.58 4.29
N THR A 988 -32.59 -4.38 4.78
CA THR A 988 -31.67 -3.65 5.66
C THR A 988 -32.10 -3.85 7.11
N TRP A 989 -31.37 -4.68 7.85
CA TRP A 989 -31.65 -5.02 9.25
C TRP A 989 -31.28 -3.89 10.21
N ALA A 990 -30.21 -3.17 9.86
CA ALA A 990 -29.64 -2.02 10.55
C ALA A 990 -28.67 -1.30 9.60
N PRO A 991 -28.18 -0.08 9.92
CA PRO A 991 -27.12 0.56 9.15
C PRO A 991 -25.92 -0.38 8.91
N GLY A 992 -25.59 -0.60 7.63
CA GLY A 992 -24.53 -1.49 7.19
C GLY A 992 -24.71 -2.98 7.52
N VAL A 993 -25.94 -3.43 7.78
CA VAL A 993 -26.28 -4.86 7.95
C VAL A 993 -27.43 -5.19 7.00
N THR A 994 -27.11 -5.80 5.87
CA THR A 994 -28.03 -6.07 4.75
C THR A 994 -28.05 -7.55 4.37
N SER A 995 -29.14 -7.99 3.76
CA SER A 995 -29.29 -9.28 3.09
C SER A 995 -29.88 -9.02 1.70
N ASN A 996 -29.27 -9.55 0.65
CA ASN A 996 -29.89 -9.60 -0.67
C ASN A 996 -30.92 -10.74 -0.70
N VAL A 997 -31.98 -10.57 -1.50
CA VAL A 997 -33.03 -11.56 -1.71
C VAL A 997 -33.21 -11.75 -3.21
N THR A 998 -33.06 -12.96 -3.72
CA THR A 998 -33.28 -13.33 -5.13
C THR A 998 -34.25 -14.51 -5.19
N ILE A 999 -35.39 -14.32 -5.87
CA ILE A 999 -36.42 -15.35 -6.04
C ILE A 999 -36.70 -15.58 -7.52
N THR A 1000 -36.65 -16.83 -7.98
CA THR A 1000 -36.92 -17.20 -9.38
C THR A 1000 -38.26 -17.92 -9.52
N VAL A 1001 -39.08 -17.55 -10.52
CA VAL A 1001 -40.39 -18.16 -10.78
C VAL A 1001 -40.47 -18.61 -12.25
N GLY A 1002 -40.56 -19.93 -12.49
CA GLY A 1002 -40.57 -20.51 -13.85
C GLY A 1002 -41.93 -20.54 -14.56
N GLU A 1003 -41.91 -20.84 -15.87
CA GLU A 1003 -43.10 -20.94 -16.73
C GLU A 1003 -44.15 -21.92 -16.17
N GLY A 1004 -45.38 -21.44 -16.02
CA GLY A 1004 -46.54 -22.30 -15.68
C GLY A 1004 -46.74 -22.58 -14.18
N GLY A 1005 -46.45 -21.61 -13.30
CA GLY A 1005 -46.53 -21.65 -11.83
C GLY A 1005 -47.87 -22.04 -11.19
N GLY A 1006 -48.36 -23.25 -11.48
CA GLY A 1006 -49.32 -24.01 -10.68
C GLY A 1006 -48.62 -25.18 -10.01
N GLN A 1007 -48.85 -25.34 -8.71
CA GLN A 1007 -48.22 -26.34 -7.82
C GLN A 1007 -47.95 -27.71 -8.49
N PRO A 1008 -46.68 -28.13 -8.65
CA PRO A 1008 -46.34 -29.46 -9.16
C PRO A 1008 -46.91 -30.56 -8.25
N GLY A 1009 -47.46 -31.61 -8.86
CA GLY A 1009 -47.92 -32.78 -8.15
C GLY A 1009 -46.75 -33.65 -7.69
N ASP A 1010 -46.83 -34.11 -6.44
CA ASP A 1010 -45.90 -35.01 -5.76
C ASP A 1010 -45.52 -36.25 -6.62
N PRO A 1011 -44.24 -36.51 -6.93
CA PRO A 1011 -43.82 -37.71 -7.66
C PRO A 1011 -43.89 -38.97 -6.77
N GLU A 1012 -44.09 -40.14 -7.37
CA GLU A 1012 -44.46 -41.39 -6.67
C GLU A 1012 -43.54 -41.75 -5.48
N VAL A 1013 -44.12 -41.69 -4.27
CA VAL A 1013 -43.47 -42.10 -3.02
C VAL A 1013 -43.18 -43.61 -3.03
N CYS A 1014 -41.89 -43.99 -3.01
CA CYS A 1014 -41.50 -45.36 -2.66
C CYS A 1014 -41.68 -45.57 -1.15
N ASP A 1015 -42.41 -46.62 -0.74
CA ASP A 1015 -42.86 -46.81 0.66
C ASP A 1015 -41.78 -47.49 1.53
N VAL A 1016 -40.71 -46.74 1.82
CA VAL A 1016 -39.61 -47.14 2.72
C VAL A 1016 -39.42 -46.10 3.84
N GLU A 1017 -39.02 -46.51 5.04
CA GLU A 1017 -38.69 -45.56 6.12
C GLU A 1017 -37.37 -44.83 5.82
N ASP A 1018 -37.30 -43.53 6.13
CA ASP A 1018 -36.07 -42.76 6.01
C ASP A 1018 -35.00 -43.20 7.01
N PHE A 1019 -33.74 -43.05 6.63
CA PHE A 1019 -32.66 -43.19 7.60
C PHE A 1019 -32.68 -42.04 8.61
N SER A 1020 -32.53 -42.38 9.89
CA SER A 1020 -32.64 -41.43 11.01
C SER A 1020 -31.61 -40.30 11.01
N ASP A 1021 -30.49 -40.45 10.28
CA ASP A 1021 -29.48 -39.40 10.07
C ASP A 1021 -29.62 -38.67 8.71
N ASN A 1022 -30.61 -39.03 7.89
CA ASN A 1022 -30.88 -38.44 6.58
C ASN A 1022 -32.41 -38.28 6.32
N PRO A 1023 -33.13 -37.52 7.16
CA PRO A 1023 -34.54 -37.20 6.94
C PRO A 1023 -34.71 -36.22 5.77
N GLU A 1024 -35.97 -35.98 5.39
CA GLU A 1024 -36.37 -34.91 4.47
C GLU A 1024 -35.75 -33.54 4.88
N GLY A 1025 -35.25 -32.79 3.90
CA GLY A 1025 -34.45 -31.57 4.11
C GLY A 1025 -32.95 -31.80 4.39
N SER A 1026 -32.48 -33.05 4.49
CA SER A 1026 -31.05 -33.36 4.58
C SER A 1026 -30.28 -33.05 3.28
N GLN A 1027 -29.03 -32.57 3.39
CA GLN A 1027 -28.10 -32.31 2.27
C GLN A 1027 -28.04 -33.42 1.20
N PHE A 1028 -28.18 -34.68 1.61
CA PHE A 1028 -28.14 -35.85 0.71
C PHE A 1028 -29.50 -36.59 0.65
N TYR A 1029 -30.62 -35.90 0.93
CA TYR A 1029 -31.94 -36.53 1.02
C TYR A 1029 -32.34 -37.25 -0.27
N GLY A 1030 -32.46 -36.52 -1.39
CA GLY A 1030 -32.89 -37.07 -2.69
C GLY A 1030 -32.05 -38.28 -3.11
N ALA A 1031 -30.74 -38.09 -3.26
CA ALA A 1031 -29.81 -39.15 -3.67
C ALA A 1031 -29.86 -40.42 -2.79
N VAL A 1032 -29.90 -40.26 -1.47
CA VAL A 1032 -29.96 -41.43 -0.56
C VAL A 1032 -31.35 -42.08 -0.62
N ARG A 1033 -32.42 -41.28 -0.77
CA ARG A 1033 -33.79 -41.78 -0.95
C ARG A 1033 -33.90 -42.57 -2.26
N TRP A 1034 -33.37 -42.07 -3.37
CA TRP A 1034 -33.23 -42.80 -4.64
C TRP A 1034 -32.49 -44.13 -4.44
N MET A 1035 -31.34 -44.14 -3.74
CA MET A 1035 -30.61 -45.38 -3.44
C MET A 1035 -31.42 -46.37 -2.58
N GLN A 1036 -32.33 -45.92 -1.73
CA GLN A 1036 -33.25 -46.78 -0.98
C GLN A 1036 -34.33 -47.35 -1.91
N CYS A 1037 -34.99 -46.51 -2.71
CA CYS A 1037 -36.02 -46.93 -3.66
C CYS A 1037 -35.48 -47.94 -4.70
N ALA A 1038 -34.23 -47.77 -5.15
CA ALA A 1038 -33.55 -48.64 -6.12
C ALA A 1038 -32.94 -49.92 -5.52
N GLU A 1039 -33.07 -50.15 -4.20
CA GLU A 1039 -32.50 -51.25 -3.42
C GLU A 1039 -30.94 -51.30 -3.41
N ILE A 1040 -30.28 -50.18 -3.68
CA ILE A 1040 -28.81 -50.07 -3.73
C ILE A 1040 -28.22 -50.02 -2.30
N THR A 1041 -28.95 -49.44 -1.35
CA THR A 1041 -28.60 -49.36 0.07
C THR A 1041 -29.76 -49.75 0.98
N SER A 1042 -29.46 -50.48 2.06
CA SER A 1042 -30.34 -50.71 3.20
C SER A 1042 -29.83 -50.03 4.48
N GLY A 1043 -28.83 -49.15 4.36
CA GLY A 1043 -28.15 -48.51 5.48
C GLY A 1043 -27.51 -49.50 6.46
N TYR A 1044 -27.43 -49.07 7.71
CA TYR A 1044 -26.89 -49.84 8.84
C TYR A 1044 -28.01 -50.39 9.72
N VAL A 1045 -27.68 -51.43 10.51
CA VAL A 1045 -28.60 -52.11 11.45
C VAL A 1045 -29.16 -51.16 12.54
N ASP A 1046 -28.54 -50.00 12.75
CA ASP A 1046 -28.99 -48.95 13.66
C ASP A 1046 -29.97 -47.95 13.03
N GLY A 1047 -30.39 -48.14 11.77
CA GLY A 1047 -31.35 -47.27 11.07
C GLY A 1047 -30.72 -45.97 10.53
N THR A 1048 -29.41 -45.95 10.30
CA THR A 1048 -28.69 -44.81 9.71
C THR A 1048 -28.08 -45.14 8.34
N TYR A 1049 -27.88 -44.13 7.50
CA TYR A 1049 -27.08 -44.20 6.29
C TYR A 1049 -25.60 -43.92 6.54
N LYS A 1050 -25.27 -43.08 7.53
CA LYS A 1050 -23.93 -42.55 7.88
C LYS A 1050 -23.37 -41.68 6.76
N LYS A 1051 -24.15 -40.67 6.35
CA LYS A 1051 -23.91 -39.86 5.13
C LYS A 1051 -22.54 -39.17 5.08
N HIS A 1052 -22.06 -38.61 6.19
CA HIS A 1052 -20.74 -37.96 6.29
C HIS A 1052 -19.58 -38.91 6.64
N ARG A 1053 -19.80 -40.22 6.72
CA ARG A 1053 -18.71 -41.18 6.92
C ARG A 1053 -18.11 -41.53 5.56
N ASP A 1054 -16.79 -41.55 5.48
CA ASP A 1054 -16.07 -42.03 4.30
C ASP A 1054 -16.47 -43.46 3.94
N ILE A 1055 -16.45 -43.81 2.65
CA ILE A 1055 -16.89 -45.13 2.18
C ILE A 1055 -15.68 -46.03 1.88
N THR A 1056 -15.70 -47.27 2.38
CA THR A 1056 -14.65 -48.22 2.06
C THR A 1056 -14.74 -48.69 0.62
N ARG A 1057 -13.60 -49.02 0.02
CA ARG A 1057 -13.49 -49.62 -1.32
C ARG A 1057 -14.37 -50.85 -1.50
N GLY A 1058 -14.61 -51.63 -0.44
CA GLY A 1058 -15.52 -52.77 -0.48
C GLY A 1058 -17.00 -52.39 -0.51
N GLU A 1059 -17.39 -51.31 0.17
CA GLU A 1059 -18.77 -50.81 0.21
C GLU A 1059 -19.14 -50.06 -1.07
N SER A 1060 -18.24 -49.25 -1.65
CA SER A 1060 -18.50 -48.53 -2.91
C SER A 1060 -18.66 -49.47 -4.11
N ILE A 1061 -17.83 -50.51 -4.20
CA ILE A 1061 -18.01 -51.58 -5.19
C ILE A 1061 -19.31 -52.38 -4.93
N ALA A 1062 -19.73 -52.55 -3.67
CA ALA A 1062 -21.00 -53.20 -3.37
C ALA A 1062 -22.22 -52.37 -3.78
N PHE A 1063 -22.14 -51.03 -3.72
CA PHE A 1063 -23.17 -50.16 -4.29
C PHE A 1063 -23.22 -50.31 -5.82
N LEU A 1064 -22.08 -50.22 -6.52
CA LEU A 1064 -22.04 -50.41 -7.98
C LEU A 1064 -22.58 -51.78 -8.43
N TYR A 1065 -22.24 -52.84 -7.70
CA TYR A 1065 -22.77 -54.19 -7.97
C TYR A 1065 -24.29 -54.28 -7.82
N ARG A 1066 -24.87 -53.67 -6.77
CA ARG A 1066 -26.34 -53.65 -6.57
C ARG A 1066 -27.07 -52.74 -7.55
N TYR A 1067 -26.42 -51.68 -8.01
CA TYR A 1067 -26.95 -50.80 -9.05
C TYR A 1067 -26.98 -51.51 -10.41
N ILE A 1068 -25.87 -52.13 -10.82
CA ILE A 1068 -25.74 -52.77 -12.16
C ILE A 1068 -26.45 -54.13 -12.23
N LYS A 1069 -26.67 -54.81 -11.09
CA LYS A 1069 -27.31 -56.14 -10.96
C LYS A 1069 -26.75 -57.17 -11.98
N PRO A 1070 -25.41 -57.34 -12.10
CA PRO A 1070 -24.78 -58.17 -13.12
C PRO A 1070 -24.96 -59.68 -12.85
N GLU A 1071 -25.01 -60.49 -13.91
CA GLU A 1071 -24.86 -61.95 -13.78
C GLU A 1071 -23.40 -62.30 -13.45
N HIS A 1072 -23.16 -62.70 -12.19
CA HIS A 1072 -21.85 -63.12 -11.71
C HIS A 1072 -21.94 -64.40 -10.88
N THR A 1073 -20.81 -65.10 -10.71
CA THR A 1073 -20.69 -66.20 -9.74
C THR A 1073 -19.30 -66.14 -9.14
N ALA A 1074 -19.23 -65.84 -7.84
CA ALA A 1074 -17.96 -65.63 -7.15
C ALA A 1074 -17.05 -66.88 -7.23
N PRO A 1075 -15.76 -66.74 -7.61
CA PRO A 1075 -14.85 -67.86 -7.73
C PRO A 1075 -14.52 -68.49 -6.36
N ALA A 1076 -14.29 -69.80 -6.35
CA ALA A 1076 -13.93 -70.56 -5.14
C ALA A 1076 -12.56 -70.16 -4.55
N THR A 1077 -11.73 -69.46 -5.32
CA THR A 1077 -10.43 -68.89 -4.93
C THR A 1077 -10.42 -67.38 -5.20
N SER A 1078 -9.99 -66.59 -4.22
CA SER A 1078 -9.94 -65.13 -4.34
C SER A 1078 -8.89 -64.68 -5.38
N PRO A 1079 -9.19 -63.66 -6.20
CA PRO A 1079 -8.21 -63.00 -7.06
C PRO A 1079 -7.26 -62.07 -6.28
N PHE A 1080 -7.60 -61.71 -5.03
CA PHE A 1080 -6.78 -60.83 -4.18
C PHE A 1080 -6.37 -61.54 -2.88
N SER A 1081 -5.11 -61.36 -2.49
CA SER A 1081 -4.46 -62.08 -1.38
C SER A 1081 -4.99 -61.70 0.02
N ASP A 1082 -5.55 -60.50 0.17
CA ASP A 1082 -6.14 -59.97 1.42
C ASP A 1082 -7.66 -60.15 1.50
N LEU A 1083 -8.29 -60.66 0.43
CA LEU A 1083 -9.73 -60.82 0.33
C LEU A 1083 -10.15 -62.27 0.64
N SER A 1084 -10.87 -62.45 1.75
CA SER A 1084 -11.43 -63.75 2.14
C SER A 1084 -12.72 -64.07 1.39
N THR A 1085 -12.93 -65.34 1.04
CA THR A 1085 -14.20 -65.86 0.47
C THR A 1085 -15.40 -65.71 1.42
N ARG A 1086 -15.16 -65.34 2.69
CA ARG A 1086 -16.18 -65.02 3.70
C ARG A 1086 -16.38 -63.52 3.92
N PHE A 1087 -15.75 -62.66 3.12
CA PHE A 1087 -15.90 -61.21 3.25
C PHE A 1087 -17.27 -60.75 2.75
N THR A 1088 -17.90 -59.80 3.43
CA THR A 1088 -19.30 -59.36 3.20
C THR A 1088 -19.57 -58.91 1.75
N HIS A 1089 -18.56 -58.38 1.06
CA HIS A 1089 -18.66 -57.93 -0.33
C HIS A 1089 -17.80 -58.75 -1.30
N TYR A 1090 -17.44 -60.00 -0.94
CA TYR A 1090 -16.60 -60.88 -1.76
C TYR A 1090 -17.12 -61.04 -3.19
N GLU A 1091 -18.42 -61.26 -3.34
CA GLU A 1091 -19.06 -61.43 -4.66
C GLU A 1091 -18.95 -60.15 -5.51
N ALA A 1092 -19.32 -58.99 -4.96
CA ALA A 1092 -19.20 -57.70 -5.64
C ALA A 1092 -17.74 -57.35 -6.04
N ILE A 1093 -16.77 -57.60 -5.14
CA ILE A 1093 -15.35 -57.30 -5.41
C ILE A 1093 -14.77 -58.27 -6.46
N THR A 1094 -15.17 -59.54 -6.46
CA THR A 1094 -14.73 -60.50 -7.50
C THR A 1094 -15.40 -60.24 -8.85
N TRP A 1095 -16.64 -59.76 -8.88
CA TRP A 1095 -17.26 -59.24 -10.09
C TRP A 1095 -16.47 -58.06 -10.64
N ALA A 1096 -16.19 -57.04 -9.81
CA ALA A 1096 -15.48 -55.83 -10.23
C ALA A 1096 -14.06 -56.15 -10.75
N ALA A 1097 -13.41 -57.19 -10.23
CA ALA A 1097 -12.14 -57.69 -10.74
C ALA A 1097 -12.28 -58.38 -12.11
N GLN A 1098 -13.31 -59.20 -12.30
CA GLN A 1098 -13.58 -59.89 -13.56
C GLN A 1098 -14.04 -58.94 -14.67
N ALA A 1099 -14.83 -57.91 -14.31
CA ALA A 1099 -15.35 -56.89 -15.22
C ALA A 1099 -14.35 -55.76 -15.52
N GLY A 1100 -13.14 -55.80 -14.95
CA GLY A 1100 -12.11 -54.77 -15.16
C GLY A 1100 -12.31 -53.47 -14.37
N VAL A 1101 -13.46 -53.29 -13.69
CA VAL A 1101 -13.78 -52.11 -12.85
C VAL A 1101 -12.66 -51.81 -11.84
N THR A 1102 -12.06 -52.84 -11.25
CA THR A 1102 -10.91 -52.71 -10.35
C THR A 1102 -9.83 -53.75 -10.62
N THR A 1103 -8.57 -53.32 -10.64
CA THR A 1103 -7.39 -54.20 -10.81
C THR A 1103 -6.70 -54.55 -9.49
N GLY A 1104 -7.16 -53.98 -8.37
CA GLY A 1104 -6.43 -54.00 -7.10
C GLY A 1104 -5.12 -53.21 -7.13
N TYR A 1105 -4.22 -53.51 -6.20
CA TYR A 1105 -2.89 -52.92 -6.10
C TYR A 1105 -1.81 -53.87 -6.65
N LEU A 1106 -0.65 -53.31 -7.01
CA LEU A 1106 0.52 -54.04 -7.54
C LEU A 1106 1.06 -55.16 -6.62
N ASP A 1107 0.73 -55.13 -5.34
CA ASP A 1107 1.07 -56.15 -4.33
C ASP A 1107 0.09 -57.34 -4.32
N GLY A 1108 -0.93 -57.35 -5.19
CA GLY A 1108 -1.97 -58.38 -5.24
C GLY A 1108 -3.04 -58.25 -4.16
N THR A 1109 -3.17 -57.08 -3.51
CA THR A 1109 -4.23 -56.77 -2.54
C THR A 1109 -5.34 -55.90 -3.14
N PHE A 1110 -6.54 -55.94 -2.57
CA PHE A 1110 -7.64 -55.03 -2.91
C PHE A 1110 -7.86 -53.93 -1.84
N ARG A 1111 -7.49 -54.24 -0.59
CA ARG A 1111 -7.65 -53.40 0.61
C ARG A 1111 -9.12 -53.03 0.89
N PRO A 1112 -10.02 -54.03 1.08
CA PRO A 1112 -11.47 -53.82 1.10
C PRO A 1112 -12.01 -52.96 2.25
N LYS A 1113 -11.20 -52.70 3.28
CA LYS A 1113 -11.54 -51.87 4.44
C LYS A 1113 -10.85 -50.50 4.46
N ARG A 1114 -10.05 -50.16 3.45
CA ARG A 1114 -9.57 -48.79 3.29
C ARG A 1114 -10.70 -47.98 2.65
N ASP A 1115 -10.85 -46.75 3.08
CA ASP A 1115 -11.66 -45.74 2.42
C ASP A 1115 -11.19 -45.53 0.97
N VAL A 1116 -12.08 -45.08 0.08
CA VAL A 1116 -11.78 -44.90 -1.35
C VAL A 1116 -11.64 -43.41 -1.65
N SER A 1117 -10.64 -43.04 -2.46
CA SER A 1117 -10.50 -41.63 -2.83
C SER A 1117 -11.52 -41.22 -3.89
N ARG A 1118 -11.84 -39.92 -3.97
CA ARG A 1118 -12.71 -39.35 -5.02
C ARG A 1118 -12.23 -39.74 -6.42
N GLY A 1119 -10.93 -39.67 -6.68
CA GLY A 1119 -10.35 -40.06 -7.98
C GLY A 1119 -10.38 -41.57 -8.26
N GLU A 1120 -10.19 -42.42 -7.25
CA GLU A 1120 -10.36 -43.86 -7.40
C GLU A 1120 -11.82 -44.24 -7.69
N PHE A 1121 -12.78 -43.61 -7.00
CA PHE A 1121 -14.20 -43.85 -7.23
C PHE A 1121 -14.62 -43.39 -8.63
N ALA A 1122 -14.15 -42.21 -9.09
CA ALA A 1122 -14.34 -41.75 -10.46
C ALA A 1122 -13.85 -42.78 -11.50
N SER A 1123 -12.71 -43.40 -11.26
CA SER A 1123 -12.20 -44.49 -12.11
C SER A 1123 -13.03 -45.77 -12.03
N PHE A 1124 -13.66 -46.09 -10.90
CA PHE A 1124 -14.60 -47.20 -10.84
C PHE A 1124 -15.86 -46.91 -11.67
N MET A 1125 -16.40 -45.69 -11.62
CA MET A 1125 -17.55 -45.27 -12.44
C MET A 1125 -17.24 -45.35 -13.94
N TYR A 1126 -16.12 -44.76 -14.40
CA TYR A 1126 -15.71 -44.78 -15.82
C TYR A 1126 -15.52 -46.20 -16.37
N ARG A 1127 -14.93 -47.11 -15.58
CA ARG A 1127 -14.80 -48.52 -15.99
C ARG A 1127 -16.10 -49.30 -15.93
N ALA A 1128 -16.96 -49.01 -14.95
CA ALA A 1128 -18.30 -49.60 -14.86
C ALA A 1128 -19.25 -49.12 -15.98
N ALA A 1129 -18.96 -47.97 -16.59
CA ALA A 1129 -19.57 -47.51 -17.84
C ALA A 1129 -19.05 -48.25 -19.10
N GLY A 1130 -18.04 -49.11 -18.96
CA GLY A 1130 -17.43 -49.86 -20.08
C GLY A 1130 -16.23 -49.18 -20.73
N GLU A 1131 -15.57 -48.23 -20.04
CA GLU A 1131 -14.46 -47.42 -20.56
C GLU A 1131 -14.81 -46.72 -21.91
N PRO A 1132 -15.86 -45.88 -21.96
CA PRO A 1132 -16.32 -45.27 -23.21
C PRO A 1132 -15.21 -44.50 -23.94
N GLU A 1133 -15.25 -44.53 -25.28
CA GLU A 1133 -14.32 -43.76 -26.11
C GLU A 1133 -14.50 -42.27 -25.84
N TYR A 1134 -13.53 -41.73 -25.13
CA TYR A 1134 -13.48 -40.36 -24.67
C TYR A 1134 -12.05 -39.85 -24.81
N THR A 1135 -11.91 -38.63 -25.30
CA THR A 1135 -10.64 -37.92 -25.40
C THR A 1135 -10.67 -36.83 -24.35
N ALA A 1136 -9.86 -36.98 -23.29
CA ALA A 1136 -9.78 -35.94 -22.26
C ALA A 1136 -9.21 -34.65 -22.87
N PRO A 1137 -9.68 -33.48 -22.42
CA PRO A 1137 -9.20 -32.20 -22.91
C PRO A 1137 -7.70 -32.00 -22.68
N ALA A 1138 -7.10 -31.09 -23.45
CA ALA A 1138 -5.68 -30.74 -23.33
C ALA A 1138 -5.39 -29.99 -22.02
N GLU A 1139 -6.38 -29.27 -21.50
CA GLU A 1139 -6.38 -28.56 -20.22
C GLU A 1139 -7.41 -29.19 -19.29
N SER A 1140 -7.22 -29.05 -17.97
CA SER A 1140 -8.07 -29.73 -17.00
C SER A 1140 -9.28 -28.88 -16.62
N PRO A 1141 -10.50 -29.46 -16.53
CA PRO A 1141 -11.66 -28.77 -15.96
C PRO A 1141 -11.52 -28.49 -14.45
N TYR A 1142 -10.46 -29.02 -13.81
CA TYR A 1142 -10.18 -28.83 -12.39
C TYR A 1142 -8.73 -28.40 -12.15
N ARG A 1143 -8.56 -27.32 -11.37
CA ARG A 1143 -7.28 -26.66 -11.10
C ARG A 1143 -6.26 -27.54 -10.38
N ASP A 1144 -6.73 -28.55 -9.63
CA ASP A 1144 -5.91 -29.46 -8.83
C ASP A 1144 -5.61 -30.80 -9.51
N ILE A 1145 -5.99 -30.97 -10.78
CA ILE A 1145 -5.66 -32.15 -11.59
C ILE A 1145 -4.91 -31.72 -12.84
N LEU A 1146 -3.73 -32.28 -13.07
CA LEU A 1146 -2.96 -32.00 -14.28
C LEU A 1146 -3.35 -32.96 -15.41
N PRO A 1147 -3.35 -32.51 -16.68
CA PRO A 1147 -3.51 -33.38 -17.84
C PRO A 1147 -2.53 -34.56 -17.82
N GLY A 1148 -3.07 -35.78 -17.91
CA GLY A 1148 -2.31 -37.03 -17.83
C GLY A 1148 -2.01 -37.53 -16.40
N ALA A 1149 -2.45 -36.83 -15.35
CA ALA A 1149 -2.38 -37.34 -13.97
C ALA A 1149 -3.21 -38.61 -13.76
N ALA A 1150 -2.95 -39.31 -12.65
CA ALA A 1150 -3.74 -40.46 -12.26
C ALA A 1150 -5.23 -40.07 -12.11
N HIS A 1151 -6.12 -40.91 -12.65
CA HIS A 1151 -7.57 -40.70 -12.70
C HIS A 1151 -8.08 -39.57 -13.61
N TYR A 1152 -7.22 -38.67 -14.13
CA TYR A 1152 -7.60 -37.51 -14.97
C TYR A 1152 -8.68 -37.83 -16.01
N LYS A 1153 -8.42 -38.78 -16.91
CA LYS A 1153 -9.36 -39.17 -17.98
C LYS A 1153 -10.76 -39.55 -17.46
N ALA A 1154 -10.83 -40.26 -16.33
CA ALA A 1154 -12.09 -40.70 -15.74
C ALA A 1154 -12.84 -39.55 -15.05
N ILE A 1155 -12.09 -38.59 -14.50
CA ILE A 1155 -12.63 -37.42 -13.81
C ILE A 1155 -13.16 -36.40 -14.83
N SER A 1156 -12.38 -36.07 -15.86
CA SER A 1156 -12.84 -35.22 -16.97
C SER A 1156 -14.04 -35.84 -17.70
N TRP A 1157 -14.06 -37.17 -17.88
CA TRP A 1157 -15.25 -37.81 -18.45
C TRP A 1157 -16.50 -37.62 -17.58
N LEU A 1158 -16.40 -37.79 -16.26
CA LEU A 1158 -17.57 -37.58 -15.38
C LEU A 1158 -18.00 -36.10 -15.34
N HIS A 1159 -17.05 -35.17 -15.46
CA HIS A 1159 -17.33 -33.74 -15.57
C HIS A 1159 -18.13 -33.43 -16.85
N ASP A 1160 -17.64 -33.88 -18.00
CA ASP A 1160 -18.25 -33.64 -19.31
C ASP A 1160 -19.59 -34.39 -19.51
N GLN A 1161 -20.00 -35.23 -18.55
CA GLN A 1161 -21.33 -35.84 -18.48
C GLN A 1161 -22.25 -35.17 -17.44
N GLY A 1162 -21.80 -34.11 -16.74
CA GLY A 1162 -22.56 -33.45 -15.67
C GLY A 1162 -22.68 -34.28 -14.38
N ILE A 1163 -21.88 -35.33 -14.23
CA ILE A 1163 -21.99 -36.29 -13.11
C ILE A 1163 -21.21 -35.79 -11.89
N VAL A 1164 -20.15 -34.98 -12.11
CA VAL A 1164 -19.37 -34.30 -11.07
C VAL A 1164 -19.08 -32.86 -11.50
N GLU A 1165 -19.30 -31.89 -10.61
CA GLU A 1165 -19.01 -30.46 -10.86
C GLU A 1165 -17.74 -29.99 -10.11
N GLY A 1166 -17.14 -30.86 -9.28
CA GLY A 1166 -16.03 -30.48 -8.39
C GLY A 1166 -16.53 -29.84 -7.09
N TYR A 1167 -15.77 -28.85 -6.61
CA TYR A 1167 -16.13 -27.92 -5.54
C TYR A 1167 -16.10 -26.49 -6.12
N GLY A 1168 -16.79 -25.55 -5.47
CA GLY A 1168 -16.91 -24.15 -5.95
C GLY A 1168 -15.61 -23.33 -6.01
N ASP A 1169 -14.47 -23.92 -5.64
CA ASP A 1169 -13.12 -23.37 -5.82
C ASP A 1169 -12.43 -23.80 -7.14
N GLY A 1170 -13.15 -24.57 -7.98
CA GLY A 1170 -12.62 -25.15 -9.22
C GLY A 1170 -11.74 -26.38 -9.01
N THR A 1171 -11.79 -27.02 -7.84
CA THR A 1171 -11.03 -28.26 -7.54
C THR A 1171 -11.91 -29.50 -7.54
N PHE A 1172 -11.34 -30.67 -7.80
CA PHE A 1172 -12.02 -31.96 -7.67
C PHE A 1172 -11.58 -32.77 -6.44
N ARG A 1173 -10.36 -32.52 -5.94
CA ARG A 1173 -9.72 -33.16 -4.78
C ARG A 1173 -9.59 -34.69 -4.94
N PRO A 1174 -8.86 -35.19 -5.96
CA PRO A 1174 -8.84 -36.62 -6.30
C PRO A 1174 -8.20 -37.50 -5.22
N GLY A 1175 -7.40 -36.92 -4.34
CA GLY A 1175 -6.69 -37.60 -3.25
C GLY A 1175 -7.43 -37.67 -1.91
N THR A 1176 -8.54 -36.94 -1.72
CA THR A 1176 -9.34 -37.06 -0.50
C THR A 1176 -10.24 -38.29 -0.55
N ASP A 1177 -10.47 -38.93 0.60
CA ASP A 1177 -11.45 -40.01 0.71
C ASP A 1177 -12.87 -39.45 0.52
N ILE A 1178 -13.75 -40.22 -0.13
CA ILE A 1178 -15.10 -39.78 -0.51
C ILE A 1178 -16.15 -40.24 0.52
N SER A 1179 -17.08 -39.36 0.87
CA SER A 1179 -18.17 -39.67 1.78
C SER A 1179 -19.26 -40.54 1.13
N ARG A 1180 -20.02 -41.25 1.97
CA ARG A 1180 -21.19 -42.02 1.53
C ARG A 1180 -22.29 -41.16 0.91
N GLY A 1181 -22.40 -39.89 1.31
CA GLY A 1181 -23.33 -38.91 0.75
C GLY A 1181 -22.94 -38.48 -0.66
N GLU A 1182 -21.68 -38.09 -0.87
CA GLU A 1182 -21.16 -37.75 -2.21
C GLU A 1182 -21.28 -38.92 -3.19
N VAL A 1183 -21.02 -40.16 -2.75
CA VAL A 1183 -21.24 -41.35 -3.59
C VAL A 1183 -22.70 -41.53 -3.99
N ALA A 1184 -23.66 -41.19 -3.13
CA ALA A 1184 -25.08 -41.26 -3.49
C ALA A 1184 -25.40 -40.29 -4.63
N VAL A 1185 -24.97 -39.03 -4.51
CA VAL A 1185 -25.19 -37.98 -5.53
C VAL A 1185 -24.54 -38.34 -6.87
N ILE A 1186 -23.29 -38.81 -6.85
CA ILE A 1186 -22.58 -39.24 -8.06
C ILE A 1186 -23.29 -40.42 -8.72
N MET A 1187 -23.82 -41.37 -7.94
CA MET A 1187 -24.54 -42.52 -8.50
C MET A 1187 -25.93 -42.17 -9.04
N GLU A 1188 -26.65 -41.24 -8.40
CA GLU A 1188 -27.95 -40.72 -8.89
C GLU A 1188 -27.78 -39.96 -10.20
N ARG A 1189 -26.81 -39.03 -10.27
CA ARG A 1189 -26.48 -38.30 -11.51
C ARG A 1189 -25.99 -39.23 -12.63
N PHE A 1190 -25.27 -40.30 -12.29
CA PHE A 1190 -24.86 -41.34 -13.24
C PHE A 1190 -26.03 -42.22 -13.74
N ASP A 1191 -27.14 -42.28 -13.01
CA ASP A 1191 -28.38 -42.94 -13.46
C ASP A 1191 -29.18 -42.03 -14.41
N GLY A 1192 -29.28 -40.74 -14.09
CA GLY A 1192 -29.95 -39.73 -14.92
C GLY A 1192 -29.26 -39.41 -16.26
N THR A 1193 -28.06 -39.94 -16.50
CA THR A 1193 -27.24 -39.74 -17.71
C THR A 1193 -27.17 -40.96 -18.62
N ARG A 1194 -27.99 -42.00 -18.38
CA ARG A 1194 -27.99 -43.30 -19.09
C ARG A 1194 -29.16 -43.55 -20.03
#